data_AF-A0A1F1PYG7-F1
#
_entry.id   AF-A0A1F1PYG7-F1
#
_cell.length_a   1.000
_cell.length_b   1.000
_cell.length_c   1.000
_cell.angle_alpha   90.00
_cell.angle_beta   90.00
_cell.angle_gamma   90.00
#
_symmetry.space_group_name_H-M   'P 1'
#
loop_
_entity.id
_entity.type
_entity.pdbx_description
1 polymer ?
#
loop_
_entity_poly.entity_id
_entity_poly.type
_entity_poly.pdbx_seq_one_letter_code
_entity_poly.pdbx_strand_id
1 'polypeptide(L)'
;MPPQKIGSTYYLDEGLYINAYRDKPFTGGIGGGGSGSGGWGLNEGPRRGEGQGSQRPRHDIIPGWNTILFDELKGINADIDKKMAPRYNALSKTIEIEINEAKIRHISKGATPYIKAKAEQRGLFELIHSKRSEYTTHLERELSFWGSNIFYKPPIYFISKGTKLLKKNKLDAAFLGYETSLQSAHERKIIDRIFEAIRPHLHATAKALETAENLAQLDYALTIKTLDERADAIRIEQVFYFQTLPGFLQNDLLRASPKASQQNSVQTLAYYEQALRTLAANRAKAITPYLKANPNIKAPLTSAELEALDSLIQHQQLKGVGPRWLDYHKSLLNKESARILNDTLTAFSGLNARAKRVEQQRTAANAQEAARKKAEAERKAKELAQQKADAARKAEELARQKTEAEPRAKEAQQRAEAERQEISFIALEGASVSLPLALPIGAATFAIPQTAYIALQNAIQEAVTGLARIAAPVVGNILVGTLFLAWPSTLGNSERRYLVSVPLTDLSTPDRPDLAALALKSESIDLPYLIASSGSGAELDLYLTPGGRAVPVRAATFDSQRQVYSLALDNPQRILTWTPANAPGSEHGSPTSLPPIPPGSVVYTGSSLNPVKTEQQGYPALDLLDQERLIVTFPADSGLPPILVIFKDPRLDPGEHYGQGLPTSGVWLGDQARSSGAPIPSQISKALSGKAVRDMKEFREDIWKAVAQDNQLSAQFSEANLKRMASGLAPKVQSIDRHKSQSTFVLHHHIPVSAGGAVYDHDNIRVVTPKAHLQIHYGEQP
;
A
#
# COMPACT_ATOMS: atom_id res chain seq x y z
N MET A 1 -13.47 0.54 -9.40
CA MET A 1 -12.75 0.26 -8.14
C MET A 1 -12.28 1.58 -7.53
N PRO A 2 -12.36 1.75 -6.21
CA PRO A 2 -11.72 2.89 -5.55
C PRO A 2 -10.19 2.76 -5.66
N PRO A 3 -9.45 3.87 -5.72
CA PRO A 3 -7.99 3.86 -5.87
C PRO A 3 -7.30 3.21 -4.66
N GLN A 4 -6.31 2.34 -4.92
CA GLN A 4 -5.40 1.86 -3.88
C GLN A 4 -4.21 2.82 -3.75
N LYS A 5 -4.08 3.44 -2.57
CA LYS A 5 -2.95 4.29 -2.19
C LYS A 5 -1.93 3.44 -1.43
N ILE A 6 -0.71 3.32 -1.95
CA ILE A 6 0.42 2.69 -1.25
C ILE A 6 1.54 3.75 -1.17
N GLY A 7 1.68 4.40 -0.01
CA GLY A 7 2.64 5.48 0.18
C GLY A 7 2.29 6.78 -0.56
N SER A 8 3.30 7.48 -1.09
CA SER A 8 3.17 8.69 -1.96
C SER A 8 2.92 8.36 -3.44
N THR A 9 2.85 7.06 -3.77
CA THR A 9 2.77 6.58 -5.15
C THR A 9 1.39 5.98 -5.40
N TYR A 10 0.72 6.47 -6.44
CA TYR A 10 -0.61 6.02 -6.82
C TYR A 10 -0.51 4.87 -7.84
N TYR A 11 -1.03 3.69 -7.50
CA TYR A 11 -1.10 2.52 -8.39
C TYR A 11 -2.45 2.46 -9.10
N LEU A 12 -2.48 2.01 -10.35
CA LEU A 12 -3.70 1.98 -11.16
C LEU A 12 -4.52 0.71 -10.91
N ASP A 13 -5.83 0.88 -10.75
CA ASP A 13 -6.81 -0.21 -10.75
C ASP A 13 -7.73 0.04 -11.95
N GLU A 14 -7.18 -0.21 -13.14
CA GLU A 14 -7.88 -0.02 -14.40
C GLU A 14 -8.83 -1.21 -14.61
N GLY A 15 -10.00 -1.11 -13.99
CA GLY A 15 -11.11 -1.98 -14.34
C GLY A 15 -11.46 -1.78 -15.82
N LEU A 16 -11.20 -2.80 -16.63
CA LEU A 16 -11.79 -2.96 -17.96
C LEU A 16 -13.31 -2.84 -17.82
N TYR A 17 -13.90 -1.83 -18.45
CA TYR A 17 -15.35 -1.65 -18.46
C TYR A 17 -15.98 -2.51 -19.57
N ILE A 18 -15.78 -3.83 -19.44
CA ILE A 18 -16.58 -4.92 -20.06
C ILE A 18 -15.88 -5.64 -21.22
N ASN A 19 -15.78 -6.96 -21.04
CA ASN A 19 -15.86 -7.95 -22.11
C ASN A 19 -17.19 -7.74 -22.84
N ALA A 20 -17.24 -6.87 -23.86
CA ALA A 20 -18.22 -7.07 -24.92
C ALA A 20 -17.90 -8.46 -25.47
N TYR A 21 -18.72 -9.46 -25.15
CA TYR A 21 -18.52 -10.80 -25.68
C TYR A 21 -18.41 -10.66 -27.19
N ARG A 22 -17.35 -11.23 -27.77
CA ARG A 22 -17.29 -11.41 -29.23
C ARG A 22 -18.60 -12.06 -29.64
N ASP A 23 -19.30 -11.40 -30.55
CA ASP A 23 -20.53 -11.94 -31.09
C ASP A 23 -20.28 -13.37 -31.57
N LYS A 24 -21.15 -14.31 -31.18
CA LYS A 24 -21.08 -15.65 -31.75
C LYS A 24 -21.44 -15.53 -33.24
N PRO A 25 -20.64 -16.12 -34.16
CA PRO A 25 -20.98 -16.12 -35.57
C PRO A 25 -22.39 -16.71 -35.77
N PHE A 26 -23.15 -16.13 -36.70
CA PHE A 26 -24.42 -16.69 -37.11
C PHE A 26 -24.17 -18.04 -37.80
N THR A 27 -24.57 -19.15 -37.16
CA THR A 27 -24.37 -20.53 -37.65
C THR A 27 -25.63 -21.16 -38.26
N GLY A 28 -26.72 -20.42 -38.38
CA GLY A 28 -28.00 -20.93 -38.89
C GLY A 28 -28.05 -20.91 -40.42
N GLY A 29 -27.99 -22.08 -41.06
CA GLY A 29 -28.31 -22.18 -42.49
C GLY A 29 -29.76 -21.76 -42.75
N ILE A 30 -29.98 -20.73 -43.56
CA ILE A 30 -31.30 -20.39 -44.09
C ILE A 30 -31.47 -21.18 -45.38
N GLY A 31 -32.21 -22.27 -45.31
CA GLY A 31 -32.65 -23.00 -46.50
C GLY A 31 -33.67 -22.18 -47.28
N GLY A 32 -33.52 -22.17 -48.61
CA GLY A 32 -34.59 -21.87 -49.57
C GLY A 32 -34.80 -20.39 -49.88
N GLY A 33 -34.48 -20.01 -51.12
CA GLY A 33 -34.67 -18.67 -51.66
C GLY A 33 -36.14 -18.26 -51.78
N GLY A 34 -36.38 -16.96 -51.58
CA GLY A 34 -37.61 -16.27 -51.95
C GLY A 34 -37.29 -14.83 -52.30
N SER A 35 -37.74 -14.38 -53.47
CA SER A 35 -37.56 -13.02 -53.98
C SER A 35 -38.50 -12.07 -53.25
N GLY A 36 -38.00 -11.37 -52.23
CA GLY A 36 -38.77 -10.38 -51.48
C GLY A 36 -37.88 -9.21 -51.09
N SER A 37 -38.26 -8.02 -51.53
CA SER A 37 -37.65 -6.73 -51.22
C SER A 37 -37.74 -6.39 -49.73
N GLY A 38 -36.63 -5.97 -49.12
CA GLY A 38 -36.66 -5.28 -47.83
C GLY A 38 -35.47 -5.57 -46.91
N GLY A 39 -34.73 -4.52 -46.53
CA GLY A 39 -33.97 -4.46 -45.28
C GLY A 39 -32.66 -5.25 -45.23
N TRP A 40 -31.55 -4.60 -45.61
CA TRP A 40 -30.17 -4.95 -45.22
C TRP A 40 -29.82 -6.44 -45.15
N GLY A 41 -29.49 -7.02 -46.31
CA GLY A 41 -28.58 -8.17 -46.42
C GLY A 41 -29.24 -9.51 -46.77
N LEU A 42 -28.96 -10.00 -47.99
CA LEU A 42 -28.45 -11.36 -48.30
C LEU A 42 -28.36 -11.63 -49.81
N ASN A 43 -29.11 -10.89 -50.66
CA ASN A 43 -29.29 -11.24 -52.08
C ASN A 43 -29.00 -10.13 -53.10
N GLU A 44 -28.12 -9.17 -52.81
CA GLU A 44 -27.68 -8.19 -53.82
C GLU A 44 -26.25 -8.52 -54.31
N GLY A 45 -26.11 -9.67 -54.96
CA GLY A 45 -25.10 -9.89 -55.99
C GLY A 45 -25.63 -9.42 -57.36
N PRO A 46 -24.81 -9.42 -58.42
CA PRO A 46 -25.31 -9.16 -59.78
C PRO A 46 -26.51 -10.08 -60.07
N ARG A 47 -27.57 -9.51 -60.64
CA ARG A 47 -28.76 -10.28 -61.04
C ARG A 47 -28.31 -11.47 -61.90
N ARG A 48 -28.56 -12.72 -61.47
CA ARG A 48 -28.57 -13.83 -62.43
C ARG A 48 -29.83 -13.66 -63.28
N GLY A 49 -29.66 -13.31 -64.54
CA GLY A 49 -30.76 -13.17 -65.51
C GLY A 49 -31.19 -11.73 -65.77
N GLU A 50 -30.31 -10.92 -66.36
CA GLU A 50 -30.75 -9.86 -67.26
C GLU A 50 -31.10 -10.47 -68.62
N GLY A 51 -32.17 -11.27 -68.64
CA GLY A 51 -32.84 -11.70 -69.85
C GLY A 51 -34.27 -11.16 -69.79
N GLN A 52 -34.67 -10.40 -70.79
CA GLN A 52 -36.05 -9.96 -70.94
C GLN A 52 -36.99 -11.16 -70.86
N GLY A 53 -38.00 -11.13 -69.98
CA GLY A 53 -39.07 -12.13 -70.03
C GLY A 53 -39.89 -12.34 -68.76
N SER A 54 -40.97 -11.59 -68.64
CA SER A 54 -42.36 -12.08 -68.56
C SER A 54 -43.20 -11.22 -67.61
N GLN A 55 -44.07 -10.41 -68.22
CA GLN A 55 -45.21 -9.80 -67.54
C GLN A 55 -46.22 -10.91 -67.25
N ARG A 56 -46.14 -11.52 -66.06
CA ARG A 56 -47.30 -12.18 -65.46
C ARG A 56 -47.81 -11.32 -64.30
N PRO A 57 -49.13 -11.07 -64.18
CA PRO A 57 -49.67 -10.39 -63.01
C PRO A 57 -49.33 -11.23 -61.79
N ARG A 58 -48.58 -10.67 -60.85
CA ARG A 58 -48.35 -11.32 -59.55
C ARG A 58 -49.67 -11.25 -58.79
N HIS A 59 -50.23 -12.41 -58.44
CA HIS A 59 -51.27 -12.51 -57.41
C HIS A 59 -50.76 -11.87 -56.12
N ASP A 60 -51.66 -11.40 -55.24
CA ASP A 60 -51.34 -10.89 -53.91
C ASP A 60 -50.58 -11.95 -53.11
N ILE A 61 -49.24 -11.89 -53.16
CA ILE A 61 -48.38 -12.78 -52.39
C ILE A 61 -48.46 -12.31 -50.95
N ILE A 62 -49.11 -13.11 -50.08
CA ILE A 62 -49.04 -12.92 -48.64
C ILE A 62 -47.55 -12.88 -48.26
N PRO A 63 -47.04 -11.77 -47.70
CA PRO A 63 -45.63 -11.66 -47.35
C PRO A 63 -45.21 -12.80 -46.42
N GLY A 64 -44.10 -13.46 -46.74
CA GLY A 64 -43.57 -14.52 -45.88
C GLY A 64 -43.21 -13.98 -44.49
N TRP A 65 -43.23 -14.86 -43.48
CA TRP A 65 -42.94 -14.53 -42.07
C TRP A 65 -41.71 -13.62 -41.88
N ASN A 66 -40.62 -13.90 -42.59
CA ASN A 66 -39.40 -13.09 -42.51
C ASN A 66 -39.64 -11.66 -43.02
N THR A 67 -40.35 -11.48 -44.14
CA THR A 67 -40.67 -10.17 -44.71
C THR A 67 -41.51 -9.33 -43.75
N ILE A 68 -42.51 -9.94 -43.10
CA ILE A 68 -43.33 -9.27 -42.08
C ILE A 68 -42.47 -8.78 -40.92
N LEU A 69 -41.60 -9.65 -40.38
CA LEU A 69 -40.67 -9.25 -39.30
C LEU A 69 -39.69 -8.16 -39.74
N PHE A 70 -39.19 -8.21 -40.98
CA PHE A 70 -38.31 -7.17 -41.52
C PHE A 70 -39.02 -5.80 -41.55
N ASP A 71 -40.24 -5.75 -42.04
CA ASP A 71 -41.03 -4.52 -42.13
C ASP A 71 -41.40 -3.99 -40.74
N GLU A 72 -41.75 -4.88 -39.80
CA GLU A 72 -42.05 -4.51 -38.42
C GLU A 72 -40.83 -3.89 -37.72
N LEU A 73 -39.65 -4.51 -37.83
CA LEU A 73 -38.41 -3.98 -37.24
C LEU A 73 -38.00 -2.65 -37.87
N LYS A 74 -38.26 -2.48 -39.16
CA LYS A 74 -38.03 -1.20 -39.84
C LYS A 74 -38.97 -0.12 -39.31
N GLY A 75 -40.24 -0.47 -39.04
CA GLY A 75 -41.21 0.39 -38.38
C GLY A 75 -40.77 0.79 -36.98
N ILE A 76 -40.35 -0.18 -36.15
CA ILE A 76 -39.85 0.05 -34.79
C ILE A 76 -38.63 0.98 -34.80
N ASN A 77 -37.65 0.74 -35.69
CA ASN A 77 -36.48 1.61 -35.82
C ASN A 77 -36.91 3.05 -36.17
N ALA A 78 -37.80 3.21 -37.14
CA ALA A 78 -38.28 4.53 -37.55
C ALA A 78 -39.05 5.25 -36.43
N ASP A 79 -39.85 4.53 -35.63
CA ASP A 79 -40.56 5.10 -34.48
C ASP A 79 -39.60 5.52 -33.37
N ILE A 80 -38.60 4.70 -33.05
CA ILE A 80 -37.56 5.05 -32.07
C ILE A 80 -36.71 6.22 -32.56
N ASP A 81 -36.28 6.23 -33.82
CA ASP A 81 -35.55 7.35 -34.42
C ASP A 81 -36.37 8.65 -34.32
N LYS A 82 -37.69 8.58 -34.60
CA LYS A 82 -38.61 9.71 -34.45
C LYS A 82 -38.73 10.17 -32.99
N LYS A 83 -38.79 9.24 -32.03
CA LYS A 83 -38.79 9.54 -30.58
C LYS A 83 -37.48 10.19 -30.12
N MET A 84 -36.34 9.78 -30.68
CA MET A 84 -35.03 10.33 -30.33
C MET A 84 -34.68 11.63 -31.07
N ALA A 85 -35.32 11.92 -32.22
CA ALA A 85 -35.03 13.10 -33.03
C ALA A 85 -35.12 14.45 -32.27
N PRO A 86 -36.13 14.72 -31.42
CA PRO A 86 -36.17 15.95 -30.62
C PRO A 86 -34.96 16.08 -29.69
N ARG A 87 -34.51 14.98 -29.10
CA ARG A 87 -33.34 14.97 -28.21
C ARG A 87 -32.06 15.26 -28.98
N TYR A 88 -31.89 14.69 -30.17
CA TYR A 88 -30.75 15.01 -31.02
C TYR A 88 -30.76 16.46 -31.50
N ASN A 89 -31.92 17.00 -31.86
CA ASN A 89 -32.05 18.39 -32.31
C ASN A 89 -31.70 19.39 -31.20
N ALA A 90 -32.05 19.09 -29.95
CA ALA A 90 -31.74 19.94 -28.79
C ALA A 90 -30.37 19.65 -28.16
N LEU A 91 -29.68 18.58 -28.59
CA LEU A 91 -28.56 17.99 -27.86
C LEU A 91 -27.43 18.99 -27.56
N SER A 92 -26.99 19.76 -28.55
CA SER A 92 -25.90 20.72 -28.35
C SER A 92 -26.21 21.73 -27.25
N LYS A 93 -27.44 22.25 -27.22
CA LYS A 93 -27.89 23.21 -26.21
C LYS A 93 -28.02 22.55 -24.84
N THR A 94 -28.57 21.33 -24.78
CA THR A 94 -28.69 20.57 -23.53
C THR A 94 -27.32 20.27 -22.92
N ILE A 95 -26.35 19.83 -23.74
CA ILE A 95 -24.97 19.60 -23.31
C ILE A 95 -24.37 20.87 -22.71
N GLU A 96 -24.53 22.00 -23.40
CA GLU A 96 -23.97 23.28 -22.96
C GLU A 96 -24.59 23.74 -21.61
N ILE A 97 -25.90 23.55 -21.43
CA ILE A 97 -26.58 23.81 -20.16
C ILE A 97 -26.05 22.90 -19.06
N GLU A 98 -26.01 21.59 -19.27
CA GLU A 98 -25.55 20.62 -18.25
C GLU A 98 -24.12 20.90 -17.80
N ILE A 99 -23.22 21.22 -18.74
CA ILE A 99 -21.82 21.56 -18.43
C ILE A 99 -21.76 22.88 -17.64
N ASN A 100 -22.51 23.90 -18.05
CA ASN A 100 -22.52 25.19 -17.36
C ASN A 100 -23.08 25.08 -15.94
N GLU A 101 -24.17 24.34 -15.76
CA GLU A 101 -24.76 24.05 -14.44
C GLU A 101 -23.77 23.28 -13.55
N ALA A 102 -23.10 22.28 -14.09
CA ALA A 102 -22.07 21.54 -13.36
C ALA A 102 -20.95 22.48 -12.89
N LYS A 103 -20.46 23.35 -13.77
CA LYS A 103 -19.38 24.30 -13.44
C LYS A 103 -19.77 25.28 -12.32
N ILE A 104 -21.01 25.77 -12.30
CA ILE A 104 -21.44 26.78 -11.32
C ILE A 104 -21.92 26.20 -9.99
N ARG A 105 -22.22 24.89 -9.93
CA ARG A 105 -22.86 24.20 -8.79
C ARG A 105 -22.22 24.49 -7.44
N HIS A 106 -20.88 24.54 -7.40
CA HIS A 106 -20.11 24.69 -6.15
C HIS A 106 -19.49 26.08 -5.99
N ILE A 107 -19.79 27.03 -6.88
CA ILE A 107 -19.19 28.37 -6.85
C ILE A 107 -19.88 29.21 -5.77
N SER A 108 -19.12 29.70 -4.80
CA SER A 108 -19.59 30.66 -3.79
C SER A 108 -19.50 32.11 -4.28
N LYS A 109 -20.38 32.99 -3.76
CA LYS A 109 -20.31 34.43 -4.02
C LYS A 109 -18.99 35.00 -3.49
N GLY A 110 -18.28 35.80 -4.31
CA GLY A 110 -17.00 36.41 -3.94
C GLY A 110 -15.79 35.45 -3.98
N ALA A 111 -15.93 34.26 -4.57
CA ALA A 111 -14.83 33.31 -4.70
C ALA A 111 -13.64 33.89 -5.49
N THR A 112 -12.43 33.65 -4.99
CA THR A 112 -11.19 33.98 -5.72
C THR A 112 -11.08 33.13 -7.00
N PRO A 113 -10.27 33.54 -7.99
CA PRO A 113 -10.09 32.77 -9.24
C PRO A 113 -9.71 31.30 -9.00
N TYR A 114 -8.87 31.01 -8.00
CA TYR A 114 -8.48 29.65 -7.63
C TYR A 114 -9.66 28.84 -7.08
N ILE A 115 -10.39 29.40 -6.10
CA ILE A 115 -11.56 28.74 -5.50
C ILE A 115 -12.64 28.49 -6.55
N LYS A 116 -12.85 29.45 -7.46
CA LYS A 116 -13.76 29.29 -8.60
C LYS A 116 -13.33 28.13 -9.51
N ALA A 117 -12.08 28.09 -9.95
CA ALA A 117 -11.59 27.02 -10.81
C ALA A 117 -11.65 25.64 -10.13
N LYS A 118 -11.39 25.58 -8.81
CA LYS A 118 -11.51 24.34 -8.02
C LYS A 118 -12.97 23.86 -7.91
N ALA A 119 -13.91 24.79 -7.69
CA ALA A 119 -15.34 24.49 -7.68
C ALA A 119 -15.84 24.01 -9.06
N GLU A 120 -15.39 24.65 -10.14
CA GLU A 120 -15.71 24.21 -11.52
C GLU A 120 -15.19 22.79 -11.79
N GLN A 121 -13.95 22.49 -11.41
CA GLN A 121 -13.36 21.16 -11.61
C GLN A 121 -14.14 20.08 -10.86
N ARG A 122 -14.50 20.34 -9.60
CA ARG A 122 -15.31 19.45 -8.80
C ARG A 122 -16.66 19.17 -9.46
N GLY A 123 -17.35 20.21 -9.91
CA GLY A 123 -18.64 20.08 -10.59
C GLY A 123 -18.55 19.25 -11.88
N LEU A 124 -17.50 19.46 -12.69
CA LEU A 124 -17.24 18.66 -13.88
C LEU A 124 -16.97 17.18 -13.54
N PHE A 125 -16.19 16.89 -12.49
CA PHE A 125 -15.94 15.52 -12.05
C PHE A 125 -17.20 14.81 -11.56
N GLU A 126 -18.09 15.51 -10.86
CA GLU A 126 -19.40 14.99 -10.45
C GLU A 126 -20.28 14.69 -11.67
N LEU A 127 -20.30 15.57 -12.68
CA LEU A 127 -21.03 15.34 -13.93
C LEU A 127 -20.49 14.10 -14.67
N ILE A 128 -19.17 13.97 -14.79
CA ILE A 128 -18.52 12.78 -15.39
C ILE A 128 -18.94 11.51 -14.64
N HIS A 129 -18.91 11.53 -13.31
CA HIS A 129 -19.26 10.38 -12.49
C HIS A 129 -20.74 9.99 -12.68
N SER A 130 -21.66 10.97 -12.67
CA SER A 130 -23.09 10.74 -12.93
C SER A 130 -23.32 10.13 -14.31
N LYS A 131 -22.79 10.76 -15.35
CA LYS A 131 -22.96 10.31 -16.73
C LYS A 131 -22.34 8.95 -17.00
N ARG A 132 -21.28 8.61 -16.28
CA ARG A 132 -20.68 7.28 -16.33
C ARG A 132 -21.59 6.21 -15.71
N SER A 133 -22.26 6.52 -14.61
CA SER A 133 -23.25 5.63 -14.00
C SER A 133 -24.42 5.37 -14.96
N GLU A 134 -24.93 6.45 -15.58
CA GLU A 134 -25.95 6.37 -16.63
C GLU A 134 -25.47 5.52 -17.82
N TYR A 135 -24.24 5.76 -18.30
CA TYR A 135 -23.65 5.03 -19.42
C TYR A 135 -23.62 3.52 -19.17
N THR A 136 -23.20 3.12 -17.97
CA THR A 136 -23.09 1.72 -17.56
C THR A 136 -24.46 1.05 -17.54
N THR A 137 -25.45 1.75 -16.97
CA THR A 137 -26.83 1.26 -16.90
C THR A 137 -27.40 1.05 -18.31
N HIS A 138 -27.16 1.99 -19.23
CA HIS A 138 -27.61 1.86 -20.61
C HIS A 138 -26.86 0.77 -21.37
N LEU A 139 -25.57 0.59 -21.12
CA LEU A 139 -24.77 -0.49 -21.69
C LEU A 139 -25.28 -1.87 -21.27
N GLU A 140 -25.60 -2.08 -20.00
CA GLU A 140 -26.20 -3.34 -19.54
C GLU A 140 -27.54 -3.61 -20.22
N ARG A 141 -28.39 -2.60 -20.33
CA ARG A 141 -29.71 -2.72 -21.00
C ARG A 141 -29.59 -2.98 -22.49
N GLU A 142 -28.68 -2.30 -23.18
CA GLU A 142 -28.39 -2.53 -24.59
C GLU A 142 -27.90 -3.95 -24.85
N LEU A 143 -26.95 -4.44 -24.04
CA LEU A 143 -26.38 -5.77 -24.20
C LEU A 143 -27.34 -6.87 -23.73
N SER A 144 -28.35 -6.56 -22.93
CA SER A 144 -29.24 -7.56 -22.32
C SER A 144 -29.93 -8.46 -23.36
N PHE A 145 -30.35 -7.90 -24.49
CA PHE A 145 -31.08 -8.66 -25.50
C PHE A 145 -30.17 -9.32 -26.53
N TRP A 146 -29.02 -8.75 -26.89
CA TRP A 146 -28.16 -9.31 -27.96
C TRP A 146 -26.85 -9.91 -27.48
N GLY A 147 -26.38 -9.48 -26.30
CA GLY A 147 -25.00 -9.67 -25.86
C GLY A 147 -24.00 -8.77 -26.58
N SER A 148 -24.47 -7.87 -27.45
CA SER A 148 -23.66 -6.98 -28.28
C SER A 148 -24.44 -5.75 -28.73
N ASN A 149 -23.71 -4.73 -29.18
CA ASN A 149 -24.25 -3.45 -29.60
C ASN A 149 -25.21 -3.60 -30.79
N ILE A 150 -26.39 -2.97 -30.68
CA ILE A 150 -27.49 -3.11 -31.64
C ILE A 150 -27.37 -2.22 -32.87
N PHE A 151 -26.60 -1.12 -32.80
CA PHE A 151 -26.40 -0.26 -33.97
C PHE A 151 -25.85 -1.06 -35.14
N TYR A 152 -26.33 -0.73 -36.34
CA TYR A 152 -25.93 -1.36 -37.59
C TYR A 152 -26.16 -2.87 -37.70
N LYS A 153 -26.80 -3.51 -36.70
CA LYS A 153 -27.18 -4.92 -36.79
C LYS A 153 -28.26 -5.12 -37.85
N PRO A 154 -28.05 -6.02 -38.82
CA PRO A 154 -29.10 -6.35 -39.78
C PRO A 154 -30.31 -7.02 -39.10
N PRO A 155 -31.54 -6.85 -39.60
CA PRO A 155 -32.72 -7.41 -38.95
C PRO A 155 -32.76 -8.95 -38.94
N ILE A 156 -31.94 -9.60 -39.77
CA ILE A 156 -31.80 -11.06 -39.79
C ILE A 156 -31.35 -11.66 -38.44
N TYR A 157 -30.60 -10.89 -37.64
CA TYR A 157 -30.21 -11.30 -36.30
C TYR A 157 -31.44 -11.47 -35.43
N PHE A 158 -32.39 -10.51 -35.50
CA PHE A 158 -33.69 -10.59 -34.86
C PHE A 158 -34.44 -11.84 -35.28
N ILE A 159 -34.54 -12.14 -36.57
CA ILE A 159 -35.30 -13.30 -37.06
C ILE A 159 -34.85 -14.60 -36.37
N SER A 160 -33.55 -14.81 -36.19
CA SER A 160 -33.04 -16.04 -35.57
C SER A 160 -33.33 -16.17 -34.06
N LYS A 161 -33.32 -15.06 -33.33
CA LYS A 161 -33.59 -15.02 -31.88
C LYS A 161 -35.08 -14.90 -31.60
N GLY A 162 -35.76 -14.04 -32.35
CA GLY A 162 -37.20 -13.86 -32.40
C GLY A 162 -37.94 -15.14 -32.75
N THR A 163 -37.51 -15.92 -33.76
CA THR A 163 -38.12 -17.24 -34.05
C THR A 163 -37.95 -18.25 -32.91
N LYS A 164 -36.80 -18.24 -32.22
CA LYS A 164 -36.59 -19.10 -31.02
C LYS A 164 -37.49 -18.68 -29.85
N LEU A 165 -37.73 -17.39 -29.68
CA LEU A 165 -38.59 -16.86 -28.61
C LEU A 165 -40.08 -16.97 -28.97
N LEU A 166 -40.44 -16.84 -30.24
CA LEU A 166 -41.77 -17.13 -30.78
C LEU A 166 -42.17 -18.57 -30.49
N LYS A 167 -41.28 -19.54 -30.73
CA LYS A 167 -41.51 -20.96 -30.40
C LYS A 167 -41.76 -21.20 -28.91
N LYS A 168 -41.45 -20.23 -28.04
CA LYS A 168 -41.71 -20.24 -26.60
C LYS A 168 -42.88 -19.34 -26.19
N ASN A 169 -43.68 -18.86 -27.16
CA ASN A 169 -44.76 -17.88 -26.97
C ASN A 169 -44.30 -16.58 -26.28
N LYS A 170 -43.10 -16.08 -26.64
CA LYS A 170 -42.46 -14.89 -26.06
C LYS A 170 -42.08 -13.87 -27.14
N LEU A 171 -42.90 -13.69 -28.17
CA LEU A 171 -42.62 -12.75 -29.26
C LEU A 171 -42.68 -11.29 -28.78
N ASP A 172 -43.67 -10.92 -27.98
CA ASP A 172 -43.80 -9.56 -27.43
C ASP A 172 -42.59 -9.18 -26.57
N ALA A 173 -42.12 -10.11 -25.74
CA ALA A 173 -40.90 -9.92 -24.96
C ALA A 173 -39.64 -9.76 -25.85
N ALA A 174 -39.63 -10.34 -27.05
CA ALA A 174 -38.54 -10.18 -28.00
C ALA A 174 -38.54 -8.78 -28.62
N PHE A 175 -39.70 -8.26 -29.02
CA PHE A 175 -39.84 -6.89 -29.53
C PHE A 175 -39.53 -5.86 -28.44
N LEU A 176 -40.05 -6.04 -27.23
CA LEU A 176 -39.74 -5.16 -26.09
C LEU A 176 -38.24 -5.15 -25.79
N GLY A 177 -37.58 -6.30 -25.82
CA GLY A 177 -36.13 -6.41 -25.65
C GLY A 177 -35.34 -5.70 -26.75
N TYR A 178 -35.80 -5.79 -28.00
CA TYR A 178 -35.22 -5.08 -29.13
C TYR A 178 -35.35 -3.55 -28.97
N GLU A 179 -36.57 -3.06 -28.67
CA GLU A 179 -36.84 -1.64 -28.43
C GLU A 179 -35.99 -1.07 -27.29
N THR A 180 -35.98 -1.77 -26.16
CA THR A 180 -35.17 -1.39 -24.98
C THR A 180 -33.69 -1.29 -25.32
N SER A 181 -33.20 -2.23 -26.14
CA SER A 181 -31.79 -2.24 -26.54
C SER A 181 -31.46 -1.09 -27.46
N LEU A 182 -32.30 -0.83 -28.47
CA LEU A 182 -32.10 0.27 -29.41
C LEU A 182 -32.19 1.63 -28.72
N GLN A 183 -33.19 1.83 -27.88
CA GLN A 183 -33.31 3.06 -27.09
C GLN A 183 -32.07 3.28 -26.21
N SER A 184 -31.62 2.24 -25.49
CA SER A 184 -30.42 2.34 -24.64
C SER A 184 -29.14 2.63 -25.42
N ALA A 185 -29.02 2.12 -26.66
CA ALA A 185 -27.91 2.46 -27.54
C ALA A 185 -27.92 3.95 -27.94
N HIS A 186 -29.09 4.51 -28.23
CA HIS A 186 -29.24 5.95 -28.48
C HIS A 186 -28.89 6.80 -27.26
N GLU A 187 -29.22 6.36 -26.04
CA GLU A 187 -28.82 7.03 -24.79
C GLU A 187 -27.30 7.02 -24.61
N ARG A 188 -26.63 5.88 -24.84
CA ARG A 188 -25.16 5.81 -24.81
C ARG A 188 -24.53 6.77 -25.82
N LYS A 189 -25.08 6.84 -27.05
CA LYS A 189 -24.62 7.78 -28.07
C LYS A 189 -24.75 9.24 -27.61
N ILE A 190 -25.83 9.59 -26.89
CA ILE A 190 -26.00 10.92 -26.29
C ILE A 190 -24.93 11.18 -25.22
N ILE A 191 -24.67 10.21 -24.35
CA ILE A 191 -23.65 10.34 -23.29
C ILE A 191 -22.24 10.43 -23.89
N ASP A 192 -21.93 9.69 -24.95
CA ASP A 192 -20.65 9.82 -25.68
C ASP A 192 -20.45 11.28 -26.16
N ARG A 193 -21.50 11.94 -26.67
CA ARG A 193 -21.44 13.36 -27.07
C ARG A 193 -21.22 14.30 -25.88
N ILE A 194 -21.83 14.02 -24.72
CA ILE A 194 -21.58 14.76 -23.49
C ILE A 194 -20.10 14.62 -23.08
N PHE A 195 -19.56 13.39 -23.11
CA PHE A 195 -18.16 13.14 -22.79
C PHE A 195 -17.20 13.83 -23.75
N GLU A 196 -17.49 13.84 -25.06
CA GLU A 196 -16.71 14.61 -26.05
C GLU A 196 -16.70 16.11 -25.71
N ALA A 197 -17.84 16.68 -25.34
CA ALA A 197 -17.97 18.10 -25.03
C ALA A 197 -17.29 18.51 -23.71
N ILE A 198 -17.21 17.63 -22.72
CA ILE A 198 -16.56 17.92 -21.42
C ILE A 198 -15.03 18.09 -21.54
N ARG A 199 -14.38 17.40 -22.49
CA ARG A 199 -12.91 17.36 -22.63
C ARG A 199 -12.22 18.74 -22.64
N PRO A 200 -12.62 19.72 -23.49
CA PRO A 200 -12.00 21.04 -23.49
C PRO A 200 -12.17 21.80 -22.17
N HIS A 201 -13.28 21.58 -21.45
CA HIS A 201 -13.52 22.23 -20.16
C HIS A 201 -12.58 21.68 -19.07
N LEU A 202 -12.32 20.37 -19.05
CA LEU A 202 -11.33 19.78 -18.14
C LEU A 202 -9.95 20.40 -18.33
N HIS A 203 -9.51 20.53 -19.59
CA HIS A 203 -8.23 21.14 -19.91
C HIS A 203 -8.18 22.62 -19.48
N ALA A 204 -9.23 23.38 -19.79
CA ALA A 204 -9.31 24.80 -19.44
C ALA A 204 -9.30 25.04 -17.93
N THR A 205 -10.07 24.25 -17.16
CA THR A 205 -10.15 24.37 -15.71
C THR A 205 -8.84 23.95 -15.04
N ALA A 206 -8.19 22.89 -15.52
CA ALA A 206 -6.86 22.50 -15.04
C ALA A 206 -5.83 23.61 -15.26
N LYS A 207 -5.83 24.23 -16.44
CA LYS A 207 -4.96 25.37 -16.74
C LYS A 207 -5.26 26.58 -15.85
N ALA A 208 -6.53 26.87 -15.61
CA ALA A 208 -6.96 27.97 -14.74
C ALA A 208 -6.45 27.76 -13.30
N LEU A 209 -6.56 26.54 -12.76
CA LEU A 209 -6.01 26.17 -11.44
C LEU A 209 -4.49 26.38 -11.38
N GLU A 210 -3.76 25.92 -12.41
CA GLU A 210 -2.31 26.09 -12.49
C GLU A 210 -1.90 27.58 -12.52
N THR A 211 -2.68 28.45 -13.19
CA THR A 211 -2.38 29.88 -13.27
C THR A 211 -2.81 30.70 -12.06
N ALA A 212 -3.89 30.30 -11.38
CA ALA A 212 -4.48 31.09 -10.30
C ALA A 212 -3.78 30.90 -8.94
N GLU A 213 -3.03 29.81 -8.78
CA GLU A 213 -2.38 29.46 -7.51
C GLU A 213 -0.88 29.64 -7.58
N ASN A 214 -0.38 30.62 -6.81
CA ASN A 214 1.04 30.85 -6.67
C ASN A 214 1.61 29.99 -5.53
N LEU A 215 2.16 28.83 -5.89
CA LEU A 215 2.77 27.91 -4.91
C LEU A 215 3.88 28.57 -4.07
N ALA A 216 4.57 29.60 -4.59
CA ALA A 216 5.65 30.26 -3.88
C ALA A 216 5.18 31.07 -2.64
N GLN A 217 3.89 31.37 -2.53
CA GLN A 217 3.30 32.07 -1.39
C GLN A 217 2.72 31.11 -0.33
N LEU A 218 2.66 29.81 -0.63
CA LEU A 218 2.12 28.81 0.29
C LEU A 218 3.24 28.28 1.21
N ASP A 219 2.86 27.86 2.42
CA ASP A 219 3.78 27.07 3.25
C ASP A 219 4.00 25.67 2.64
N TYR A 220 5.00 24.94 3.16
CA TYR A 220 5.35 23.62 2.66
C TYR A 220 4.17 22.63 2.75
N ALA A 221 3.44 22.60 3.86
CA ALA A 221 2.35 21.64 4.06
C ALA A 221 1.21 21.87 3.06
N LEU A 222 0.84 23.14 2.86
CA LEU A 222 -0.21 23.53 1.93
C LEU A 222 0.23 23.34 0.47
N THR A 223 1.51 23.58 0.16
CA THR A 223 2.09 23.27 -1.16
C THR A 223 1.98 21.78 -1.48
N ILE A 224 2.38 20.90 -0.55
CA ILE A 224 2.29 19.44 -0.76
C ILE A 224 0.83 18.99 -0.92
N LYS A 225 -0.08 19.51 -0.09
CA LYS A 225 -1.52 19.22 -0.19
C LYS A 225 -2.08 19.61 -1.56
N THR A 226 -1.78 20.82 -2.03
CA THR A 226 -2.19 21.28 -3.37
C THR A 226 -1.63 20.37 -4.47
N LEU A 227 -0.37 19.95 -4.37
CA LEU A 227 0.24 19.05 -5.35
C LEU A 227 -0.40 17.65 -5.34
N ASP A 228 -0.79 17.14 -4.16
CA ASP A 228 -1.57 15.90 -4.05
C ASP A 228 -2.94 16.02 -4.74
N GLU A 229 -3.67 17.12 -4.49
CA GLU A 229 -4.96 17.37 -5.16
C GLU A 229 -4.83 17.45 -6.69
N ARG A 230 -3.74 18.06 -7.19
CA ARG A 230 -3.44 18.11 -8.64
C ARG A 230 -3.13 16.72 -9.20
N ALA A 231 -2.41 15.88 -8.45
CA ALA A 231 -2.13 14.50 -8.84
C ALA A 231 -3.41 13.65 -8.90
N ASP A 232 -4.31 13.81 -7.93
CA ASP A 232 -5.61 13.13 -7.91
C ASP A 232 -6.49 13.56 -9.09
N ALA A 233 -6.50 14.85 -9.42
CA ALA A 233 -7.23 15.34 -10.59
C ALA A 233 -6.71 14.73 -11.91
N ILE A 234 -5.38 14.66 -12.08
CA ILE A 234 -4.75 14.01 -13.25
C ILE A 234 -5.21 12.55 -13.37
N ARG A 235 -5.32 11.84 -12.24
CA ARG A 235 -5.77 10.45 -12.23
C ARG A 235 -7.23 10.30 -12.63
N ILE A 236 -8.12 11.15 -12.11
CA ILE A 236 -9.55 11.16 -12.48
C ILE A 236 -9.68 11.38 -13.99
N GLU A 237 -8.95 12.35 -14.54
CA GLU A 237 -8.93 12.64 -15.97
C GLU A 237 -8.37 11.45 -16.78
N GLN A 238 -7.25 10.84 -16.36
CA GLN A 238 -6.68 9.67 -17.01
C GLN A 238 -7.70 8.52 -17.12
N VAL A 239 -8.35 8.19 -16.00
CA VAL A 239 -9.37 7.13 -15.93
C VAL A 239 -10.54 7.43 -16.87
N PHE A 240 -10.98 8.69 -16.90
CA PHE A 240 -12.03 9.16 -17.81
C PHE A 240 -11.64 8.98 -19.29
N TYR A 241 -10.46 9.46 -19.70
CA TYR A 241 -10.02 9.34 -21.09
C TYR A 241 -9.81 7.88 -21.51
N PHE A 242 -9.32 7.02 -20.63
CA PHE A 242 -9.19 5.59 -20.90
C PHE A 242 -10.56 4.93 -21.10
N GLN A 243 -11.52 5.18 -20.22
CA GLN A 243 -12.82 4.50 -20.25
C GLN A 243 -13.78 5.01 -21.34
N THR A 244 -13.54 6.21 -21.86
CA THR A 244 -14.31 6.73 -23.01
C THR A 244 -13.83 6.17 -24.35
N LEU A 245 -12.70 5.43 -24.39
CA LEU A 245 -12.31 4.67 -25.57
C LEU A 245 -13.30 3.53 -25.84
N PRO A 246 -13.57 3.18 -27.11
CA PRO A 246 -14.21 1.92 -27.47
C PRO A 246 -13.51 0.71 -26.82
N GLY A 247 -14.27 -0.29 -26.37
CA GLY A 247 -13.74 -1.44 -25.62
C GLY A 247 -12.65 -2.22 -26.37
N PHE A 248 -12.74 -2.35 -27.71
CA PHE A 248 -11.69 -2.99 -28.50
C PHE A 248 -10.38 -2.16 -28.53
N LEU A 249 -10.47 -0.83 -28.50
CA LEU A 249 -9.31 0.06 -28.41
C LEU A 249 -8.71 0.10 -27.00
N GLN A 250 -9.53 -0.02 -25.94
CA GLN A 250 -9.03 -0.23 -24.58
C GLN A 250 -8.18 -1.50 -24.51
N ASN A 251 -8.68 -2.61 -25.09
CA ASN A 251 -7.95 -3.87 -25.15
C ASN A 251 -6.66 -3.78 -25.96
N ASP A 252 -6.69 -3.12 -27.12
CA ASP A 252 -5.48 -2.87 -27.93
C ASP A 252 -4.45 -2.05 -27.14
N LEU A 253 -4.90 -1.02 -26.42
CA LEU A 253 -4.05 -0.17 -25.60
C LEU A 253 -3.39 -0.95 -24.46
N LEU A 254 -4.15 -1.74 -23.70
CA LEU A 254 -3.62 -2.58 -22.62
C LEU A 254 -2.60 -3.61 -23.14
N ARG A 255 -2.89 -4.25 -24.27
CA ARG A 255 -1.96 -5.19 -24.91
C ARG A 255 -0.67 -4.52 -25.37
N ALA A 256 -0.76 -3.29 -25.85
CA ALA A 256 0.39 -2.49 -26.28
C ALA A 256 1.18 -1.88 -25.11
N SER A 257 0.69 -1.98 -23.86
CA SER A 257 1.30 -1.36 -22.68
C SER A 257 1.29 -2.29 -21.44
N PRO A 258 1.79 -3.54 -21.54
CA PRO A 258 1.64 -4.56 -20.49
C PRO A 258 2.32 -4.22 -19.15
N LYS A 259 3.25 -3.26 -19.14
CA LYS A 259 3.96 -2.80 -17.95
C LYS A 259 3.28 -1.61 -17.25
N ALA A 260 2.27 -1.00 -17.88
CA ALA A 260 1.66 0.24 -17.39
C ALA A 260 1.09 0.12 -15.96
N SER A 261 0.51 -1.02 -15.60
CA SER A 261 -0.10 -1.27 -14.28
C SER A 261 0.88 -1.47 -13.13
N GLN A 262 2.18 -1.62 -13.41
CA GLN A 262 3.23 -1.91 -12.40
C GLN A 262 4.14 -0.71 -12.13
N GLN A 263 3.79 0.48 -12.63
CA GLN A 263 4.66 1.66 -12.66
C GLN A 263 4.01 2.83 -11.95
N ASN A 264 4.79 3.87 -11.63
CA ASN A 264 4.23 5.10 -11.06
C ASN A 264 3.42 5.89 -12.10
N SER A 265 2.59 6.83 -11.65
CA SER A 265 1.64 7.57 -12.51
C SER A 265 2.28 8.23 -13.74
N VAL A 266 3.46 8.84 -13.59
CA VAL A 266 4.20 9.48 -14.70
C VAL A 266 4.67 8.45 -15.71
N GLN A 267 5.26 7.34 -15.23
CA GLN A 267 5.71 6.24 -16.08
C GLN A 267 4.53 5.60 -16.82
N THR A 268 3.42 5.35 -16.13
CA THR A 268 2.23 4.79 -16.78
C THR A 268 1.70 5.69 -17.88
N LEU A 269 1.55 7.00 -17.63
CA LEU A 269 1.10 7.95 -18.66
C LEU A 269 2.05 7.96 -19.87
N ALA A 270 3.37 7.85 -19.64
CA ALA A 270 4.34 7.75 -20.72
C ALA A 270 4.22 6.45 -21.54
N TYR A 271 3.98 5.31 -20.87
CA TYR A 271 3.71 4.03 -21.57
C TYR A 271 2.45 4.12 -22.42
N TYR A 272 1.37 4.69 -21.88
CA TYR A 272 0.13 4.87 -22.64
C TYR A 272 0.28 5.84 -23.80
N GLU A 273 0.99 6.95 -23.61
CA GLU A 273 1.27 7.91 -24.69
C GLU A 273 2.00 7.24 -25.85
N GLN A 274 3.04 6.44 -25.57
CA GLN A 274 3.78 5.72 -26.62
C GLN A 274 2.92 4.66 -27.32
N ALA A 275 2.13 3.90 -26.56
CA ALA A 275 1.23 2.90 -27.10
C ALA A 275 0.13 3.51 -27.98
N LEU A 276 -0.51 4.59 -27.52
CA LEU A 276 -1.52 5.35 -28.26
C LEU A 276 -0.95 5.90 -29.58
N ARG A 277 0.25 6.50 -29.54
CA ARG A 277 0.94 6.99 -30.74
C ARG A 277 1.16 5.89 -31.77
N THR A 278 1.60 4.71 -31.31
CA THR A 278 1.84 3.55 -32.18
C THR A 278 0.52 3.02 -32.77
N LEU A 279 -0.50 2.85 -31.94
CA LEU A 279 -1.82 2.37 -32.37
C LEU A 279 -2.48 3.34 -33.36
N ALA A 280 -2.45 4.65 -33.09
CA ALA A 280 -3.01 5.66 -33.98
C ALA A 280 -2.32 5.65 -35.35
N ALA A 281 -0.99 5.57 -35.38
CA ALA A 281 -0.23 5.46 -36.63
C ALA A 281 -0.56 4.17 -37.40
N ASN A 282 -0.71 3.04 -36.70
CA ASN A 282 -1.08 1.77 -37.33
C ASN A 282 -2.50 1.82 -37.93
N ARG A 283 -3.47 2.40 -37.21
CA ARG A 283 -4.84 2.60 -37.71
C ARG A 283 -4.85 3.53 -38.93
N ALA A 284 -4.10 4.62 -38.89
CA ALA A 284 -3.97 5.54 -40.03
C ALA A 284 -3.38 4.85 -41.28
N LYS A 285 -2.36 4.00 -41.11
CA LYS A 285 -1.77 3.21 -42.21
C LYS A 285 -2.72 2.15 -42.78
N ALA A 286 -3.68 1.68 -41.99
CA ALA A 286 -4.66 0.67 -42.40
C ALA A 286 -5.89 1.26 -43.13
N ILE A 287 -5.91 2.57 -43.40
CA ILE A 287 -6.96 3.21 -44.20
C ILE A 287 -6.73 2.85 -45.67
N THR A 288 -7.70 2.18 -46.30
CA THR A 288 -7.63 1.73 -47.69
C THR A 288 -8.69 2.40 -48.56
N PRO A 289 -8.44 2.63 -49.86
CA PRO A 289 -9.46 3.10 -50.80
C PRO A 289 -10.68 2.18 -50.86
N TYR A 290 -11.84 2.75 -51.17
CA TYR A 290 -13.10 2.03 -51.35
C TYR A 290 -13.86 2.60 -52.55
N LEU A 291 -14.71 1.77 -53.17
CA LEU A 291 -15.43 2.17 -54.40
C LEU A 291 -16.77 2.85 -54.13
N LYS A 292 -17.50 2.40 -53.09
CA LYS A 292 -18.83 2.92 -52.74
C LYS A 292 -18.94 3.13 -51.25
N ALA A 293 -19.36 4.32 -50.84
CA ALA A 293 -19.66 4.61 -49.44
C ALA A 293 -21.02 4.06 -49.03
N ASN A 294 -21.14 3.66 -47.77
CA ASN A 294 -22.44 3.35 -47.16
C ASN A 294 -23.13 4.68 -46.77
N PRO A 295 -24.34 4.99 -47.30
CA PRO A 295 -25.02 6.25 -47.03
C PRO A 295 -25.62 6.34 -45.62
N ASN A 296 -25.62 5.26 -44.82
CA ASN A 296 -26.26 5.21 -43.51
C ASN A 296 -25.28 5.15 -42.34
N ILE A 297 -23.99 4.94 -42.60
CA ILE A 297 -22.93 4.93 -41.57
C ILE A 297 -21.89 5.96 -42.00
N LYS A 298 -21.84 7.10 -41.31
CA LYS A 298 -20.97 8.23 -41.68
C LYS A 298 -20.21 8.75 -40.47
N ALA A 299 -18.98 9.19 -40.70
CA ALA A 299 -18.21 9.95 -39.72
C ALA A 299 -18.89 11.31 -39.40
N PRO A 300 -18.64 11.88 -38.20
CA PRO A 300 -17.85 11.33 -37.09
C PRO A 300 -18.67 10.34 -36.24
N LEU A 301 -18.08 9.19 -35.94
CA LEU A 301 -18.71 8.15 -35.12
C LEU A 301 -18.38 8.36 -33.63
N THR A 302 -19.37 8.13 -32.77
CA THR A 302 -19.18 8.00 -31.31
C THR A 302 -18.51 6.68 -30.95
N SER A 303 -18.08 6.51 -29.69
CA SER A 303 -17.48 5.25 -29.22
C SER A 303 -18.44 4.07 -29.39
N ALA A 304 -19.71 4.24 -29.00
CA ALA A 304 -20.74 3.21 -29.19
C ALA A 304 -20.95 2.85 -30.67
N GLU A 305 -21.03 3.85 -31.56
CA GLU A 305 -21.17 3.59 -33.00
C GLU A 305 -19.93 2.90 -33.60
N LEU A 306 -18.73 3.22 -33.11
CA LEU A 306 -17.50 2.60 -33.60
C LEU A 306 -17.40 1.14 -33.17
N GLU A 307 -17.82 0.79 -31.95
CA GLU A 307 -17.96 -0.60 -31.48
C GLU A 307 -18.94 -1.40 -32.34
N ALA A 308 -20.06 -0.76 -32.69
CA ALA A 308 -21.06 -1.37 -33.57
C ALA A 308 -20.52 -1.63 -34.98
N LEU A 309 -19.75 -0.68 -35.53
CA LEU A 309 -19.09 -0.84 -36.83
C LEU A 309 -18.06 -1.98 -36.81
N ASP A 310 -17.27 -2.09 -35.74
CA ASP A 310 -16.32 -3.20 -35.55
C ASP A 310 -17.06 -4.56 -35.53
N SER A 311 -18.16 -4.66 -34.76
CA SER A 311 -19.02 -5.85 -34.75
C SER A 311 -19.56 -6.17 -36.15
N LEU A 312 -20.09 -5.17 -36.88
CA LEU A 312 -20.59 -5.37 -38.24
C LEU A 312 -19.50 -5.94 -39.18
N ILE A 313 -18.28 -5.40 -39.13
CA ILE A 313 -17.17 -5.87 -39.95
C ILE A 313 -16.81 -7.33 -39.63
N GLN A 314 -16.76 -7.69 -38.34
CA GLN A 314 -16.51 -9.08 -37.93
C GLN A 314 -17.57 -10.02 -38.52
N HIS A 315 -18.84 -9.63 -38.51
CA HIS A 315 -19.93 -10.41 -39.10
C HIS A 315 -19.86 -10.54 -40.62
N GLN A 316 -19.45 -9.46 -41.31
CA GLN A 316 -19.22 -9.49 -42.75
C GLN A 316 -18.05 -10.41 -43.14
N GLN A 317 -17.03 -10.52 -42.28
CA GLN A 317 -15.89 -11.41 -42.48
C GLN A 317 -16.23 -12.88 -42.20
N LEU A 318 -17.06 -13.15 -41.20
CA LEU A 318 -17.50 -14.50 -40.80
C LEU A 318 -18.62 -15.08 -41.70
N LYS A 319 -18.95 -14.40 -42.82
CA LYS A 319 -20.00 -14.77 -43.79
C LYS A 319 -21.43 -14.82 -43.22
N GLY A 320 -21.68 -14.26 -42.04
CA GLY A 320 -23.02 -14.12 -41.47
C GLY A 320 -23.81 -12.94 -42.05
N VAL A 321 -23.11 -11.96 -42.64
CA VAL A 321 -23.65 -10.78 -43.34
C VAL A 321 -22.91 -10.62 -44.67
N GLY A 322 -23.61 -10.18 -45.72
CA GLY A 322 -22.99 -10.00 -47.04
C GLY A 322 -21.85 -8.95 -47.06
N PRO A 323 -20.88 -9.04 -48.00
CA PRO A 323 -19.66 -8.21 -48.02
C PRO A 323 -19.88 -6.78 -48.54
N ARG A 324 -21.13 -6.34 -48.73
CA ARG A 324 -21.45 -5.02 -49.28
C ARG A 324 -20.86 -3.91 -48.40
N TRP A 325 -20.13 -2.98 -49.02
CA TRP A 325 -19.44 -1.87 -48.34
C TRP A 325 -18.38 -2.28 -47.32
N LEU A 326 -17.92 -3.54 -47.32
CA LEU A 326 -16.92 -4.01 -46.36
C LEU A 326 -15.60 -3.22 -46.45
N ASP A 327 -15.19 -2.85 -47.66
CA ASP A 327 -14.04 -1.97 -47.94
C ASP A 327 -14.24 -0.58 -47.30
N TYR A 328 -15.41 0.02 -47.50
CA TYR A 328 -15.78 1.29 -46.87
C TYR A 328 -15.82 1.19 -45.34
N HIS A 329 -16.47 0.17 -44.78
CA HIS A 329 -16.58 -0.04 -43.33
C HIS A 329 -15.21 -0.18 -42.69
N LYS A 330 -14.30 -0.99 -43.27
CA LYS A 330 -12.91 -1.12 -42.77
C LYS A 330 -12.16 0.21 -42.83
N SER A 331 -12.27 0.93 -43.95
CA SER A 331 -11.64 2.24 -44.08
C SER A 331 -12.19 3.23 -43.04
N LEU A 332 -13.51 3.24 -42.81
CA LEU A 332 -14.15 4.12 -41.84
C LEU A 332 -13.78 3.76 -40.40
N LEU A 333 -13.78 2.46 -40.05
CA LEU A 333 -13.35 1.96 -38.74
C LEU A 333 -11.93 2.43 -38.42
N ASN A 334 -11.00 2.25 -39.36
CA ASN A 334 -9.60 2.65 -39.17
C ASN A 334 -9.43 4.17 -39.09
N LYS A 335 -10.17 4.93 -39.91
CA LYS A 335 -10.18 6.40 -39.85
C LYS A 335 -10.67 6.92 -38.49
N GLU A 336 -11.83 6.46 -38.04
CA GLU A 336 -12.41 6.92 -36.76
C GLU A 336 -11.64 6.39 -35.56
N SER A 337 -11.09 5.17 -35.63
CA SER A 337 -10.16 4.65 -34.60
C SER A 337 -8.92 5.53 -34.49
N ALA A 338 -8.31 5.93 -35.62
CA ALA A 338 -7.16 6.82 -35.62
C ALA A 338 -7.51 8.21 -35.03
N ARG A 339 -8.68 8.75 -35.36
CA ARG A 339 -9.19 10.02 -34.79
C ARG A 339 -9.30 9.93 -33.26
N ILE A 340 -10.05 8.94 -32.75
CA ILE A 340 -10.27 8.77 -31.32
C ILE A 340 -8.95 8.50 -30.58
N LEU A 341 -8.06 7.67 -31.14
CA LEU A 341 -6.74 7.42 -30.55
C LEU A 341 -5.87 8.68 -30.51
N ASN A 342 -5.92 9.54 -31.52
CA ASN A 342 -5.19 10.81 -31.53
C ASN A 342 -5.77 11.83 -30.55
N ASP A 343 -7.09 11.88 -30.41
CA ASP A 343 -7.76 12.73 -29.42
C ASP A 343 -7.34 12.30 -28.00
N THR A 344 -7.37 11.00 -27.73
CA THR A 344 -6.91 10.42 -26.45
C THR A 344 -5.40 10.60 -26.26
N LEU A 345 -4.59 10.44 -27.30
CA LEU A 345 -3.14 10.71 -27.24
C LEU A 345 -2.87 12.15 -26.80
N THR A 346 -3.58 13.11 -27.39
CA THR A 346 -3.44 14.54 -27.06
C THR A 346 -3.75 14.79 -25.58
N ALA A 347 -4.84 14.18 -25.08
CA ALA A 347 -5.19 14.25 -23.66
C ALA A 347 -4.10 13.62 -22.77
N PHE A 348 -3.63 12.42 -23.10
CA PHE A 348 -2.59 11.72 -22.32
C PHE A 348 -1.25 12.45 -22.34
N SER A 349 -0.83 13.03 -23.46
CA SER A 349 0.37 13.90 -23.53
C SER A 349 0.21 15.12 -22.60
N GLY A 350 -0.97 15.74 -22.58
CA GLY A 350 -1.27 16.84 -21.67
C GLY A 350 -1.22 16.43 -20.19
N LEU A 351 -1.79 15.28 -19.85
CA LEU A 351 -1.74 14.70 -18.51
C LEU A 351 -0.32 14.34 -18.08
N ASN A 352 0.47 13.73 -18.97
CA ASN A 352 1.87 13.38 -18.73
C ASN A 352 2.70 14.65 -18.45
N ALA A 353 2.50 15.70 -19.24
CA ALA A 353 3.18 16.98 -19.02
C ALA A 353 2.80 17.60 -17.66
N ARG A 354 1.52 17.55 -17.26
CA ARG A 354 1.05 18.01 -15.95
C ARG A 354 1.64 17.18 -14.81
N ALA A 355 1.66 15.85 -14.96
CA ALA A 355 2.20 14.94 -13.96
C ALA A 355 3.71 15.18 -13.71
N LYS A 356 4.49 15.37 -14.80
CA LYS A 356 5.91 15.74 -14.71
C LYS A 356 6.10 17.07 -13.98
N ARG A 357 5.26 18.07 -14.24
CA ARG A 357 5.32 19.37 -13.54
C ARG A 357 5.03 19.23 -12.04
N VAL A 358 4.00 18.45 -11.68
CA VAL A 358 3.68 18.19 -10.26
C VAL A 358 4.86 17.54 -9.54
N GLU A 359 5.52 16.55 -10.17
CA GLU A 359 6.69 15.89 -9.60
C GLU A 359 7.90 16.84 -9.47
N GLN A 360 8.15 17.67 -10.48
CA GLN A 360 9.18 18.72 -10.45
C GLN A 360 8.90 19.75 -9.35
N GLN A 361 7.66 20.19 -9.18
CA GLN A 361 7.27 21.12 -8.13
C GLN A 361 7.40 20.50 -6.74
N ARG A 362 7.04 19.22 -6.59
CA ARG A 362 7.19 18.47 -5.34
C ARG A 362 8.66 18.32 -4.95
N THR A 363 9.51 17.91 -5.88
CA THR A 363 10.95 17.77 -5.64
C THR A 363 11.59 19.12 -5.29
N ALA A 364 11.21 20.20 -5.97
CA ALA A 364 11.66 21.56 -5.64
C ALA A 364 11.20 22.00 -4.22
N ALA A 365 9.93 21.78 -3.87
CA ALA A 365 9.40 22.12 -2.54
C ALA A 365 10.10 21.32 -1.43
N ASN A 366 10.32 20.02 -1.63
CA ASN A 366 11.05 19.17 -0.69
C ASN A 366 12.51 19.64 -0.51
N ALA A 367 13.18 20.01 -1.60
CA ALA A 367 14.54 20.53 -1.55
C ALA A 367 14.62 21.89 -0.83
N GLN A 368 13.68 22.79 -1.09
CA GLN A 368 13.59 24.08 -0.41
C GLN A 368 13.36 23.91 1.09
N GLU A 369 12.47 23.00 1.49
CA GLU A 369 12.20 22.72 2.91
C GLU A 369 13.41 22.05 3.60
N ALA A 370 14.12 21.15 2.92
CA ALA A 370 15.36 20.58 3.41
C ALA A 370 16.44 21.65 3.60
N ALA A 371 16.58 22.58 2.65
CA ALA A 371 17.51 23.70 2.75
C ALA A 371 17.14 24.66 3.90
N ARG A 372 15.85 24.96 4.09
CA ARG A 372 15.35 25.77 5.21
C ARG A 372 15.71 25.14 6.57
N LYS A 373 15.43 23.84 6.72
CA LYS A 373 15.77 23.08 7.95
C LYS A 373 17.28 23.03 8.20
N LYS A 374 18.08 22.86 7.14
CA LYS A 374 19.55 22.90 7.24
C LYS A 374 20.06 24.26 7.69
N ALA A 375 19.58 25.36 7.10
CA ALA A 375 19.96 26.71 7.48
C ALA A 375 19.56 27.05 8.93
N GLU A 376 18.38 26.59 9.38
CA GLU A 376 17.94 26.74 10.77
C GLU A 376 18.84 25.96 11.74
N ALA A 377 19.21 24.72 11.38
CA ALA A 377 20.13 23.91 12.17
C ALA A 377 21.53 24.55 12.25
N GLU A 378 22.05 25.09 11.14
CA GLU A 378 23.33 25.81 11.12
C GLU A 378 23.29 27.08 11.97
N ARG A 379 22.17 27.83 11.97
CA ARG A 379 22.01 29.02 12.83
C ARG A 379 22.03 28.63 14.31
N LYS A 380 21.26 27.61 14.70
CA LYS A 380 21.24 27.08 16.07
C LYS A 380 22.61 26.54 16.50
N ALA A 381 23.35 25.88 15.60
CA ALA A 381 24.70 25.40 15.88
C ALA A 381 25.70 26.55 16.10
N LYS A 382 25.61 27.64 15.32
CA LYS A 382 26.43 28.85 15.52
C LYS A 382 26.11 29.54 16.85
N GLU A 383 24.82 29.68 17.19
CA GLU A 383 24.39 30.22 18.48
C GLU A 383 24.94 29.40 19.66
N LEU A 384 24.88 28.06 19.57
CA LEU A 384 25.44 27.17 20.59
C LEU A 384 26.97 27.25 20.68
N ALA A 385 27.66 27.37 19.55
CA ALA A 385 29.12 27.52 19.52
C ALA A 385 29.56 28.85 20.15
N GLN A 386 28.82 29.94 19.91
CA GLN A 386 29.05 31.24 20.53
C GLN A 386 28.90 31.16 22.06
N GLN A 387 27.82 30.52 22.55
CA GLN A 387 27.60 30.31 23.98
C GLN A 387 28.72 29.49 24.64
N LYS A 388 29.20 28.43 23.96
CA LYS A 388 30.32 27.63 24.45
C LYS A 388 31.63 28.42 24.50
N ALA A 389 31.92 29.26 23.50
CA ALA A 389 33.09 30.12 23.48
C ALA A 389 33.05 31.19 24.60
N ASP A 390 31.89 31.76 24.88
CA ASP A 390 31.69 32.71 25.97
C ASP A 390 31.87 32.05 27.35
N ALA A 391 31.37 30.82 27.52
CA ALA A 391 31.58 30.03 28.72
C ALA A 391 33.07 29.65 28.91
N ALA A 392 33.76 29.29 27.83
CA ALA A 392 35.19 28.95 27.87
C ALA A 392 36.07 30.14 28.28
N ARG A 393 35.79 31.35 27.78
CA ARG A 393 36.51 32.57 28.22
C ARG A 393 36.35 32.83 29.71
N LYS A 394 35.13 32.69 30.25
CA LYS A 394 34.86 32.84 31.69
C LYS A 394 35.58 31.78 32.52
N ALA A 395 35.67 30.55 32.01
CA ALA A 395 36.37 29.45 32.68
C ALA A 395 37.90 29.64 32.69
N GLU A 396 38.48 30.14 31.60
CA GLU A 396 39.93 30.44 31.53
C GLU A 396 40.32 31.57 32.48
N GLU A 397 39.48 32.60 32.61
CA GLU A 397 39.67 33.69 33.57
C GLU A 397 39.64 33.19 35.02
N LEU A 398 38.76 32.23 35.33
CA LEU A 398 38.69 31.56 36.63
C LEU A 398 39.88 30.62 36.89
N ALA A 399 40.39 29.96 35.84
CA ALA A 399 41.52 29.05 35.93
C ALA A 399 42.84 29.79 36.20
N ARG A 400 43.05 30.97 35.60
CA ARG A 400 44.22 31.83 35.89
C ARG A 400 44.30 32.29 37.35
N GLN A 401 43.17 32.35 38.07
CA GLN A 401 43.13 32.67 39.49
C GLN A 401 43.46 31.46 40.39
N LYS A 402 43.37 30.22 39.88
CA LYS A 402 43.61 29.00 40.66
C LYS A 402 45.03 28.43 40.52
N THR A 403 45.81 28.87 39.52
CA THR A 403 47.16 28.34 39.24
C THR A 403 48.27 28.87 40.17
N GLU A 404 47.97 29.72 41.14
CA GLU A 404 48.94 30.23 42.13
C GLU A 404 49.10 29.33 43.37
N ALA A 405 48.26 28.30 43.53
CA ALA A 405 48.30 27.44 44.71
C ALA A 405 48.50 25.97 44.31
N GLU A 406 49.50 25.36 44.94
CA GLU A 406 49.71 23.92 45.14
C GLU A 406 50.47 23.12 44.08
N PRO A 407 51.71 22.75 44.41
CA PRO A 407 52.27 21.44 44.10
C PRO A 407 52.50 20.63 45.39
N ARG A 408 51.90 19.42 45.48
CA ARG A 408 52.43 18.17 46.10
C ARG A 408 51.31 17.30 46.67
N ALA A 409 50.98 16.20 45.98
CA ALA A 409 50.54 14.94 46.59
C ALA A 409 50.28 13.90 45.48
N LYS A 410 51.32 13.17 45.05
CA LYS A 410 51.18 12.13 44.02
C LYS A 410 51.84 10.78 44.35
N GLU A 411 52.27 10.55 45.60
CA GLU A 411 53.06 9.34 45.91
C GLU A 411 52.38 8.29 46.81
N ALA A 412 51.13 8.49 47.27
CA ALA A 412 50.52 7.56 48.23
C ALA A 412 49.55 6.52 47.64
N GLN A 413 49.09 6.65 46.40
CA GLN A 413 47.98 5.83 45.87
C GLN A 413 48.38 4.49 45.23
N GLN A 414 49.66 4.22 44.98
CA GLN A 414 50.08 3.09 44.12
C GLN A 414 50.25 1.74 44.82
N ARG A 415 49.77 1.53 46.06
CA ARG A 415 50.07 0.29 46.81
C ARG A 415 48.89 -0.54 47.34
N ALA A 416 47.64 -0.20 47.03
CA ALA A 416 46.48 -0.88 47.65
C ALA A 416 45.66 -1.79 46.71
N GLU A 417 46.03 -1.94 45.43
CA GLU A 417 45.11 -2.48 44.40
C GLU A 417 45.36 -3.95 44.00
N ALA A 418 45.97 -4.76 44.87
CA ALA A 418 46.48 -6.08 44.48
C ALA A 418 45.69 -7.32 44.97
N GLU A 419 44.62 -7.20 45.77
CA GLU A 419 43.93 -8.39 46.29
C GLU A 419 42.41 -8.23 46.33
N ARG A 420 41.70 -8.85 45.37
CA ARG A 420 40.37 -9.51 45.45
C ARG A 420 39.73 -9.61 44.05
N GLN A 421 39.86 -10.77 43.41
CA GLN A 421 39.16 -11.13 42.16
C GLN A 421 38.17 -12.28 42.40
N GLU A 422 37.22 -12.41 41.45
CA GLU A 422 36.15 -13.42 41.25
C GLU A 422 34.80 -13.13 41.98
N ILE A 423 33.64 -12.85 41.35
CA ILE A 423 33.13 -12.96 39.96
C ILE A 423 32.25 -11.73 39.62
N SER A 424 32.86 -10.81 38.86
CA SER A 424 32.43 -10.23 37.57
C SER A 424 31.13 -9.42 37.43
N PHE A 425 31.34 -8.11 37.50
CA PHE A 425 30.46 -6.96 37.40
C PHE A 425 30.63 -6.27 36.04
N ILE A 426 29.60 -5.58 35.54
CA ILE A 426 29.76 -4.63 34.44
C ILE A 426 30.04 -3.26 35.08
N ALA A 427 31.29 -2.82 35.01
CA ALA A 427 31.67 -1.43 35.21
C ALA A 427 31.38 -0.67 33.92
N LEU A 428 30.45 0.28 33.98
CA LEU A 428 30.08 1.16 32.88
C LEU A 428 30.43 2.58 33.28
N GLU A 429 31.44 3.15 32.62
CA GLU A 429 31.94 4.51 32.82
C GLU A 429 30.82 5.56 32.77
N GLY A 430 30.99 6.72 33.42
CA GLY A 430 30.00 7.80 33.41
C GLY A 430 29.68 8.42 32.03
N ALA A 431 30.42 8.07 30.96
CA ALA A 431 30.07 8.44 29.58
C ALA A 431 28.95 7.58 28.97
N SER A 432 28.65 6.42 29.58
CA SER A 432 27.81 5.36 28.99
C SER A 432 26.30 5.51 29.24
N VAL A 433 25.88 6.41 30.13
CA VAL A 433 24.45 6.65 30.41
C VAL A 433 23.90 7.76 29.49
N SER A 434 24.77 8.48 28.79
CA SER A 434 24.43 9.60 27.90
C SER A 434 24.36 9.23 26.42
N LEU A 435 24.68 7.97 26.06
CA LEU A 435 24.65 7.45 24.70
C LEU A 435 23.93 6.09 24.64
N PRO A 436 23.29 5.73 23.52
CA PRO A 436 22.82 4.37 23.28
C PRO A 436 23.99 3.39 23.17
N LEU A 437 23.91 2.22 23.79
CA LEU A 437 24.96 1.18 23.80
C LEU A 437 24.38 -0.23 23.73
N ALA A 438 25.13 -1.14 23.11
CA ALA A 438 24.87 -2.59 23.16
C ALA A 438 26.04 -3.29 23.84
N LEU A 439 25.74 -4.13 24.83
CA LEU A 439 26.73 -4.70 25.73
C LEU A 439 26.49 -6.19 25.92
N PRO A 440 27.54 -7.03 25.92
CA PRO A 440 27.39 -8.42 26.32
C PRO A 440 27.16 -8.51 27.85
N ILE A 441 26.45 -9.53 28.30
CA ILE A 441 26.28 -9.81 29.73
C ILE A 441 27.47 -10.66 30.20
N GLY A 442 28.32 -10.08 31.04
CA GLY A 442 29.54 -10.69 31.57
C GLY A 442 30.72 -9.72 31.57
N ALA A 443 31.93 -10.20 31.90
CA ALA A 443 33.17 -9.41 31.87
C ALA A 443 33.71 -9.24 30.44
N ALA A 444 32.89 -8.71 29.53
CA ALA A 444 33.28 -8.48 28.14
C ALA A 444 32.70 -7.17 27.59
N THR A 445 33.26 -6.67 26.49
CA THR A 445 32.74 -5.51 25.77
C THR A 445 33.05 -5.61 24.27
N PHE A 446 32.31 -4.86 23.45
CA PHE A 446 32.57 -4.74 22.02
C PHE A 446 33.41 -3.50 21.72
N ALA A 447 34.45 -3.65 20.90
CA ALA A 447 35.31 -2.54 20.47
C ALA A 447 34.63 -1.65 19.42
N ILE A 448 33.52 -1.00 19.76
CA ILE A 448 32.78 -0.07 18.89
C ILE A 448 33.20 1.37 19.23
N PRO A 449 33.62 2.20 18.25
CA PRO A 449 34.08 3.56 18.52
C PRO A 449 32.93 4.45 19.01
N GLN A 450 33.22 5.35 19.95
CA GLN A 450 32.23 6.28 20.52
C GLN A 450 31.50 7.13 19.44
N THR A 451 32.19 7.46 18.34
CA THR A 451 31.60 8.18 17.20
C THR A 451 30.45 7.42 16.55
N ALA A 452 30.47 6.08 16.56
CA ALA A 452 29.39 5.26 16.03
C ALA A 452 28.16 5.29 16.96
N TYR A 453 28.36 5.27 18.28
CA TYR A 453 27.27 5.41 19.25
C TYR A 453 26.63 6.80 19.22
N ILE A 454 27.42 7.86 19.01
CA ILE A 454 26.89 9.21 18.75
C ILE A 454 26.04 9.23 17.48
N ALA A 455 26.49 8.56 16.42
CA ALA A 455 25.73 8.50 15.17
C ALA A 455 24.43 7.68 15.31
N LEU A 456 24.42 6.64 16.14
CA LEU A 456 23.20 5.91 16.51
C LEU A 456 22.24 6.77 17.35
N GLN A 457 22.76 7.56 18.30
CA GLN A 457 21.95 8.52 19.05
C GLN A 457 21.24 9.51 18.12
N ASN A 458 21.98 10.08 17.17
CA ASN A 458 21.41 10.99 16.17
C ASN A 458 20.34 10.28 15.32
N ALA A 459 20.58 9.04 14.89
CA ALA A 459 19.59 8.27 14.14
C ALA A 459 18.30 8.01 14.92
N ILE A 460 18.40 7.69 16.23
CA ILE A 460 17.24 7.52 17.12
C ILE A 460 16.48 8.85 17.28
N GLN A 461 17.17 9.95 17.59
CA GLN A 461 16.55 11.26 17.78
C GLN A 461 15.90 11.79 16.49
N GLU A 462 16.53 11.57 15.34
CA GLU A 462 15.96 11.90 14.02
C GLU A 462 14.71 11.06 13.73
N ALA A 463 14.73 9.76 14.01
CA ALA A 463 13.59 8.88 13.82
C ALA A 463 12.41 9.25 14.75
N VAL A 464 12.66 9.52 16.03
CA VAL A 464 11.65 9.98 16.99
C VAL A 464 11.05 11.33 16.56
N THR A 465 11.89 12.29 16.16
CA THR A 465 11.43 13.59 15.66
C THR A 465 10.65 13.46 14.36
N GLY A 466 11.05 12.54 13.48
CA GLY A 466 10.36 12.21 12.24
C GLY A 466 8.96 11.65 12.49
N LEU A 467 8.86 10.69 13.41
CA LEU A 467 7.58 10.07 13.81
C LEU A 467 6.65 11.07 14.50
N ALA A 468 7.16 11.91 15.42
CA ALA A 468 6.35 12.89 16.15
C ALA A 468 5.71 13.97 15.24
N ARG A 469 6.20 14.17 14.00
CA ARG A 469 5.66 15.13 13.03
C ARG A 469 4.55 14.56 12.14
N ILE A 470 4.29 13.25 12.19
CA ILE A 470 3.30 12.56 11.37
C ILE A 470 1.99 12.50 12.17
N ALA A 471 0.94 13.19 11.74
CA ALA A 471 -0.37 13.23 12.41
C ALA A 471 -1.25 11.98 12.17
N ALA A 472 -0.70 10.92 11.57
CA ALA A 472 -1.37 9.64 11.34
C ALA A 472 -0.62 8.55 12.12
N PRO A 473 -1.31 7.53 12.66
CA PRO A 473 -0.66 6.45 13.41
C PRO A 473 0.33 5.74 12.48
N VAL A 474 1.62 5.84 12.79
CA VAL A 474 2.65 5.10 12.07
C VAL A 474 2.55 3.63 12.49
N VAL A 475 2.16 2.75 11.58
CA VAL A 475 1.93 1.32 11.85
C VAL A 475 3.18 0.46 11.52
N GLY A 476 4.40 0.97 11.79
CA GLY A 476 5.62 0.26 11.41
C GLY A 476 6.88 0.63 12.18
N ASN A 477 7.83 -0.32 12.22
CA ASN A 477 9.13 -0.20 12.87
C ASN A 477 10.11 0.56 11.96
N ILE A 478 10.95 1.43 12.53
CA ILE A 478 12.03 2.12 11.82
C ILE A 478 13.36 1.50 12.22
N LEU A 479 14.13 0.99 11.25
CA LEU A 479 15.51 0.55 11.51
C LEU A 479 16.38 1.79 11.78
N VAL A 480 17.01 1.84 12.96
CA VAL A 480 17.86 2.96 13.39
C VAL A 480 19.35 2.62 13.38
N GLY A 481 19.69 1.33 13.39
CA GLY A 481 21.06 0.88 13.23
C GLY A 481 21.19 -0.63 13.22
N THR A 482 22.27 -1.09 12.60
CA THR A 482 22.66 -2.51 12.54
C THR A 482 24.03 -2.66 13.16
N LEU A 483 24.14 -3.56 14.13
CA LEU A 483 25.39 -3.86 14.84
C LEU A 483 25.92 -5.21 14.37
N PHE A 484 27.19 -5.25 14.04
CA PHE A 484 27.94 -6.50 13.90
C PHE A 484 28.71 -6.74 15.20
N LEU A 485 28.28 -7.72 15.98
CA LEU A 485 28.84 -8.12 17.25
C LEU A 485 29.81 -9.27 17.04
N ALA A 486 31.11 -9.02 17.21
CA ALA A 486 32.18 -9.98 16.97
C ALA A 486 32.30 -11.04 18.10
N TRP A 487 31.24 -11.82 18.30
CA TRP A 487 31.24 -12.92 19.26
C TRP A 487 32.29 -13.99 18.91
N PRO A 488 32.93 -14.63 19.91
CA PRO A 488 33.70 -15.84 19.69
C PRO A 488 32.86 -16.91 18.98
N SER A 489 33.44 -17.56 17.97
CA SER A 489 32.77 -18.63 17.20
C SER A 489 32.39 -19.84 18.05
N THR A 490 33.01 -20.00 19.22
CA THR A 490 32.73 -21.06 20.20
C THR A 490 31.44 -20.83 21.00
N LEU A 491 30.93 -19.60 21.07
CA LEU A 491 29.73 -19.31 21.85
C LEU A 491 28.46 -19.72 21.09
N GLY A 492 27.62 -20.54 21.73
CA GLY A 492 26.28 -20.84 21.25
C GLY A 492 25.34 -19.64 21.38
N ASN A 493 24.18 -19.67 20.68
CA ASN A 493 23.23 -18.56 20.73
C ASN A 493 22.77 -18.22 22.15
N SER A 494 22.58 -19.21 23.02
CA SER A 494 22.19 -19.02 24.44
C SER A 494 23.25 -18.33 25.29
N GLU A 495 24.52 -18.48 24.93
CA GLU A 495 25.64 -17.91 25.68
C GLU A 495 25.92 -16.45 25.27
N ARG A 496 25.48 -16.06 24.06
CA ARG A 496 25.54 -14.69 23.52
C ARG A 496 24.46 -13.80 24.15
N ARG A 497 24.56 -13.59 25.45
CA ARG A 497 23.64 -12.73 26.21
C ARG A 497 24.06 -11.28 26.07
N TYR A 498 23.11 -10.39 25.80
CA TYR A 498 23.36 -8.96 25.66
C TYR A 498 22.21 -8.13 26.20
N LEU A 499 22.49 -6.85 26.46
CA LEU A 499 21.49 -5.82 26.71
C LEU A 499 21.78 -4.60 25.81
N VAL A 500 20.73 -3.83 25.53
CA VAL A 500 20.81 -2.54 24.87
C VAL A 500 20.32 -1.48 25.86
N SER A 501 21.12 -0.44 26.08
CA SER A 501 20.78 0.71 26.92
C SER A 501 20.59 1.94 26.04
N VAL A 502 19.55 2.72 26.30
CA VAL A 502 19.25 3.97 25.58
C VAL A 502 18.88 5.05 26.58
N PRO A 503 19.46 6.27 26.52
CA PRO A 503 19.03 7.39 27.34
C PRO A 503 17.54 7.67 27.14
N LEU A 504 16.76 7.77 28.23
CA LEU A 504 15.31 7.96 28.13
C LEU A 504 14.96 9.31 27.45
N THR A 505 15.85 10.29 27.56
CA THR A 505 15.75 11.59 26.88
C THR A 505 15.69 11.48 25.36
N ASP A 506 16.24 10.40 24.78
CA ASP A 506 16.27 10.19 23.34
C ASP A 506 14.93 9.69 22.78
N LEU A 507 13.99 9.26 23.64
CA LEU A 507 12.76 8.56 23.25
C LEU A 507 11.46 9.39 23.36
N SER A 508 11.54 10.71 23.62
CA SER A 508 10.39 11.62 23.80
C SER A 508 9.38 11.13 24.85
N THR A 509 9.46 11.66 26.07
CA THR A 509 8.52 11.33 27.15
C THR A 509 7.31 12.30 27.14
N PRO A 510 6.07 11.82 27.30
CA PRO A 510 4.91 12.69 27.53
C PRO A 510 5.07 13.36 28.91
N ASP A 511 4.73 14.66 29.03
CA ASP A 511 4.64 15.44 30.27
C ASP A 511 5.46 14.93 31.47
N ARG A 512 6.80 14.99 31.34
CA ARG A 512 7.84 14.74 32.37
C ARG A 512 7.34 14.07 33.67
N PRO A 513 7.04 12.76 33.64
CA PRO A 513 6.50 12.01 34.78
C PRO A 513 7.48 11.99 35.95
N ASP A 514 6.98 11.92 37.17
CA ASP A 514 7.82 11.71 38.36
C ASP A 514 8.29 10.25 38.40
N LEU A 515 9.39 9.97 37.70
CA LEU A 515 9.97 8.63 37.61
C LEU A 515 10.47 8.10 38.96
N ALA A 516 10.81 8.98 39.91
CA ALA A 516 11.21 8.57 41.25
C ALA A 516 10.01 8.03 42.03
N ALA A 517 8.86 8.71 41.95
CA ALA A 517 7.61 8.22 42.55
C ALA A 517 7.14 6.90 41.92
N LEU A 518 7.24 6.76 40.60
CA LEU A 518 6.90 5.52 39.89
C LEU A 518 7.81 4.35 40.33
N ALA A 519 9.12 4.60 40.45
CA ALA A 519 10.07 3.60 40.89
C ALA A 519 9.80 3.11 42.33
N LEU A 520 9.46 4.04 43.25
CA LEU A 520 9.13 3.71 44.64
C LEU A 520 7.90 2.78 44.75
N LYS A 521 6.94 2.95 43.83
CA LYS A 521 5.74 2.10 43.76
C LYS A 521 5.89 0.88 42.84
N SER A 522 7.07 0.71 42.22
CA SER A 522 7.32 -0.30 41.18
C SER A 522 6.31 -0.24 40.01
N GLU A 523 5.77 0.93 39.74
CA GLU A 523 4.78 1.18 38.69
C GLU A 523 5.43 1.21 37.29
N SER A 524 4.58 1.22 36.27
CA SER A 524 4.97 1.21 34.86
C SER A 524 4.47 2.45 34.14
N ILE A 525 5.16 2.86 33.08
CA ILE A 525 4.76 4.00 32.25
C ILE A 525 4.73 3.63 30.77
N ASP A 526 3.73 4.14 30.05
CA ASP A 526 3.66 4.01 28.59
C ASP A 526 4.47 5.12 27.91
N LEU A 527 5.37 4.71 27.02
CA LEU A 527 6.18 5.63 26.22
C LEU A 527 5.63 5.66 24.79
N PRO A 528 5.59 6.82 24.11
CA PRO A 528 5.07 6.93 22.75
C PRO A 528 5.91 6.17 21.73
N TYR A 529 7.20 5.96 22.02
CA TYR A 529 8.12 5.17 21.22
C TYR A 529 8.98 4.29 22.12
N LEU A 530 9.29 3.08 21.65
CA LEU A 530 10.18 2.14 22.32
C LEU A 530 11.28 1.71 21.35
N ILE A 531 12.37 1.16 21.89
CA ILE A 531 13.40 0.48 21.11
C ILE A 531 13.16 -1.03 21.20
N ALA A 532 13.46 -1.72 20.11
CA ALA A 532 13.47 -3.18 20.03
C ALA A 532 14.71 -3.65 19.30
N SER A 533 15.10 -4.90 19.54
CA SER A 533 16.25 -5.52 18.89
C SER A 533 15.87 -6.78 18.14
N SER A 534 16.51 -7.09 17.02
CA SER A 534 16.34 -8.34 16.30
C SER A 534 17.71 -8.89 15.94
N GLY A 535 18.08 -10.03 16.52
CA GLY A 535 19.40 -10.62 16.35
C GLY A 535 19.38 -11.90 15.52
N SER A 536 20.35 -12.06 14.61
CA SER A 536 20.66 -13.31 13.92
C SER A 536 22.17 -13.51 13.83
N GLY A 537 22.69 -14.48 14.58
CA GLY A 537 24.11 -14.81 14.57
C GLY A 537 24.98 -13.71 15.20
N ALA A 538 25.73 -12.98 14.36
CA ALA A 538 26.58 -11.85 14.77
C ALA A 538 25.93 -10.49 14.50
N GLU A 539 24.81 -10.45 13.77
CA GLU A 539 24.13 -9.23 13.41
C GLU A 539 22.98 -8.94 14.38
N LEU A 540 22.86 -7.69 14.82
CA LEU A 540 21.82 -7.18 15.70
C LEU A 540 21.24 -5.89 15.12
N ASP A 541 20.01 -5.96 14.65
CA ASP A 541 19.26 -4.80 14.18
C ASP A 541 18.52 -4.12 15.33
N LEU A 542 18.56 -2.79 15.37
CA LEU A 542 17.84 -1.97 16.32
C LEU A 542 16.72 -1.20 15.62
N TYR A 543 15.52 -1.33 16.17
CA TYR A 543 14.31 -0.70 15.64
C TYR A 543 13.70 0.27 16.63
N LEU A 544 13.24 1.40 16.14
CA LEU A 544 12.28 2.26 16.83
C LEU A 544 10.86 1.79 16.48
N THR A 545 10.08 1.44 17.49
CA THR A 545 8.69 0.97 17.36
C THR A 545 7.74 1.97 18.02
N PRO A 546 6.52 2.15 17.50
CA PRO A 546 5.44 2.80 18.24
C PRO A 546 5.27 2.16 19.62
N GLY A 547 4.94 2.98 20.60
CA GLY A 547 4.60 2.62 21.96
C GLY A 547 3.25 1.92 22.13
N GLY A 548 2.67 1.99 23.33
CA GLY A 548 1.40 1.34 23.68
C GLY A 548 1.55 0.14 24.60
N ARG A 549 2.69 0.02 25.29
CA ARG A 549 2.94 -0.99 26.33
C ARG A 549 3.67 -0.34 27.49
N ALA A 550 3.11 -0.52 28.68
CA ALA A 550 3.69 0.03 29.90
C ALA A 550 5.03 -0.66 30.22
N VAL A 551 6.07 0.14 30.45
CA VAL A 551 7.41 -0.31 30.81
C VAL A 551 7.61 -0.11 32.32
N PRO A 552 8.04 -1.14 33.08
CA PRO A 552 8.28 -1.00 34.51
C PRO A 552 9.40 0.00 34.80
N VAL A 553 9.23 0.79 35.86
CA VAL A 553 10.23 1.74 36.36
C VAL A 553 10.84 1.21 37.66
N ARG A 554 12.17 1.21 37.77
CA ARG A 554 12.92 0.77 38.96
C ARG A 554 14.04 1.76 39.29
N ALA A 555 14.34 1.91 40.57
CA ALA A 555 15.43 2.77 41.04
C ALA A 555 16.68 1.94 41.33
N ALA A 556 17.82 2.41 40.83
CA ALA A 556 19.11 1.87 41.25
C ALA A 556 19.51 2.46 42.61
N THR A 557 20.14 1.64 43.44
CA THR A 557 20.60 2.01 44.79
C THR A 557 22.12 2.15 44.81
N PHE A 558 22.63 3.17 45.50
CA PHE A 558 24.08 3.38 45.62
C PHE A 558 24.69 2.40 46.62
N ASP A 559 25.67 1.62 46.17
CA ASP A 559 26.52 0.79 47.01
C ASP A 559 27.77 1.61 47.38
N SER A 560 27.80 2.10 48.62
CA SER A 560 28.91 2.94 49.13
C SER A 560 30.23 2.18 49.28
N GLN A 561 30.20 0.85 49.44
CA GLN A 561 31.43 0.05 49.54
C GLN A 561 32.08 -0.13 48.17
N ARG A 562 31.26 -0.35 47.14
CA ARG A 562 31.73 -0.58 45.78
C ARG A 562 31.78 0.67 44.92
N GLN A 563 31.24 1.80 45.41
CA GLN A 563 31.13 3.07 44.69
C GLN A 563 30.40 2.92 43.34
N VAL A 564 29.35 2.09 43.31
CA VAL A 564 28.53 1.82 42.11
C VAL A 564 27.04 1.92 42.44
N TYR A 565 26.21 2.25 41.45
CA TYR A 565 24.77 2.04 41.54
C TYR A 565 24.42 0.61 41.14
N SER A 566 23.48 -0.02 41.84
CA SER A 566 23.05 -1.39 41.58
C SER A 566 21.53 -1.56 41.61
N LEU A 567 21.03 -2.48 40.80
CA LEU A 567 19.63 -2.90 40.78
C LEU A 567 19.54 -4.41 40.66
N ALA A 568 18.98 -5.06 41.68
CA ALA A 568 18.62 -6.47 41.64
C ALA A 568 17.24 -6.65 41.00
N LEU A 569 17.11 -7.64 40.13
CA LEU A 569 15.87 -8.11 39.51
C LEU A 569 15.71 -9.58 39.89
N ASP A 570 14.49 -10.01 40.22
CA ASP A 570 14.26 -11.34 40.78
C ASP A 570 13.81 -12.38 39.74
N ASN A 571 13.38 -11.95 38.54
CA ASN A 571 12.82 -12.85 37.53
C ASN A 571 13.26 -12.46 36.09
N PRO A 572 14.24 -13.15 35.49
CA PRO A 572 15.24 -14.00 36.15
C PRO A 572 16.14 -13.19 37.09
N GLN A 573 16.71 -13.87 38.09
CA GLN A 573 17.57 -13.23 39.09
C GLN A 573 18.84 -12.66 38.46
N ARG A 574 19.04 -11.35 38.53
CA ARG A 574 20.22 -10.65 37.98
C ARG A 574 20.45 -9.31 38.67
N ILE A 575 21.70 -8.86 38.70
CA ILE A 575 22.08 -7.56 39.25
C ILE A 575 22.70 -6.72 38.14
N LEU A 576 22.14 -5.54 37.91
CA LEU A 576 22.67 -4.53 37.00
C LEU A 576 23.48 -3.51 37.79
N THR A 577 24.64 -3.07 37.27
CA THR A 577 25.52 -2.10 37.94
C THR A 577 25.97 -0.97 37.02
N TRP A 578 26.13 0.24 37.57
CA TRP A 578 26.59 1.44 36.88
C TRP A 578 27.62 2.20 37.70
N THR A 579 28.69 2.68 37.07
CA THR A 579 29.76 3.43 37.76
C THR A 579 29.61 4.93 37.47
N PRO A 580 29.38 5.77 38.50
CA PRO A 580 29.26 7.21 38.30
C PRO A 580 30.62 7.84 37.97
N ALA A 581 30.63 8.93 37.17
CA ALA A 581 31.85 9.69 36.89
C ALA A 581 32.39 10.40 38.16
N ASN A 582 31.50 10.81 39.07
CA ASN A 582 31.82 11.35 40.38
C ASN A 582 30.90 10.66 41.40
N ALA A 583 31.45 9.82 42.27
CA ALA A 583 30.65 9.11 43.26
C ALA A 583 30.25 10.04 44.42
N PRO A 584 29.02 9.92 44.98
CA PRO A 584 28.62 10.66 46.16
C PRO A 584 29.62 10.49 47.32
N GLY A 585 30.17 11.60 47.84
CA GLY A 585 31.18 11.61 48.91
C GLY A 585 32.64 11.76 48.45
N SER A 586 32.93 11.90 47.15
CA SER A 586 34.29 12.17 46.65
C SER A 586 34.72 13.65 46.81
N GLU A 587 34.44 14.26 47.96
CA GLU A 587 34.72 15.68 48.26
C GLU A 587 36.22 16.02 48.33
N HIS A 588 37.08 15.01 48.19
CA HIS A 588 38.54 15.15 48.12
C HIS A 588 39.10 14.42 46.88
N GLY A 589 39.10 15.12 45.74
CA GLY A 589 39.94 14.81 44.57
C GLY A 589 39.41 13.71 43.65
N SER A 590 38.81 14.11 42.53
CA SER A 590 38.59 13.22 41.39
C SER A 590 39.91 13.06 40.61
N PRO A 591 40.42 11.84 40.32
CA PRO A 591 41.58 11.65 39.46
C PRO A 591 41.22 12.02 38.02
N THR A 592 42.00 12.91 37.41
CA THR A 592 41.92 13.24 35.97
C THR A 592 42.45 12.14 35.04
N SER A 593 42.51 10.89 35.49
CA SER A 593 42.77 9.73 34.63
C SER A 593 41.58 8.80 34.63
N LEU A 594 41.12 8.44 33.43
CA LEU A 594 40.17 7.36 33.19
C LEU A 594 40.57 6.15 34.06
N PRO A 595 39.65 5.51 34.82
CA PRO A 595 39.97 4.27 35.50
C PRO A 595 40.41 3.24 34.45
N PRO A 596 41.50 2.50 34.68
CA PRO A 596 41.92 1.46 33.75
C PRO A 596 40.81 0.40 33.59
N ILE A 597 40.70 -0.14 32.38
CA ILE A 597 39.86 -1.30 32.07
C ILE A 597 40.04 -2.35 33.20
N PRO A 598 38.96 -2.84 33.85
CA PRO A 598 39.09 -3.79 34.93
C PRO A 598 39.96 -4.99 34.51
N PRO A 599 40.96 -5.40 35.32
CA PRO A 599 41.80 -6.54 35.00
C PRO A 599 40.94 -7.78 34.75
N GLY A 600 41.01 -8.35 33.54
CA GLY A 600 40.24 -9.53 33.14
C GLY A 600 39.02 -9.26 32.24
N SER A 601 38.72 -8.01 31.85
CA SER A 601 37.66 -7.77 30.87
C SER A 601 38.11 -8.19 29.45
N VAL A 602 37.26 -8.93 28.74
CA VAL A 602 37.53 -9.38 27.37
C VAL A 602 36.97 -8.36 26.37
N VAL A 603 37.83 -7.79 25.51
CA VAL A 603 37.39 -6.89 24.43
C VAL A 603 37.25 -7.68 23.13
N TYR A 604 36.01 -7.83 22.64
CA TYR A 604 35.72 -8.43 21.34
C TYR A 604 35.99 -7.43 20.22
N THR A 605 37.15 -7.57 19.57
CA THR A 605 37.61 -6.74 18.45
C THR A 605 36.92 -7.15 17.13
N GLY A 606 36.77 -6.20 16.20
CA GLY A 606 36.09 -6.44 14.91
C GLY A 606 34.57 -6.19 14.93
N SER A 607 34.03 -5.73 16.06
CA SER A 607 32.64 -5.29 16.12
C SER A 607 32.46 -3.94 15.42
N SER A 608 31.30 -3.72 14.80
CA SER A 608 30.98 -2.46 14.13
C SER A 608 29.52 -2.08 14.33
N LEU A 609 29.24 -0.80 14.22
CA LEU A 609 27.90 -0.23 14.30
C LEU A 609 27.69 0.65 13.08
N ASN A 610 26.68 0.31 12.29
CA ASN A 610 26.26 1.04 11.10
C ASN A 610 24.89 1.67 11.39
N PRO A 611 24.84 2.98 11.73
CA PRO A 611 23.58 3.70 11.82
C PRO A 611 22.93 3.75 10.44
N VAL A 612 21.65 3.37 10.35
CA VAL A 612 20.93 3.33 9.08
C VAL A 612 20.07 4.59 8.98
N LYS A 613 20.14 5.29 7.84
CA LYS A 613 19.24 6.41 7.54
C LYS A 613 17.86 5.87 7.18
N THR A 614 17.06 5.64 8.22
CA THR A 614 15.59 5.48 8.20
C THR A 614 15.07 4.65 7.03
N GLU A 615 15.56 3.43 6.88
CA GLU A 615 14.92 2.46 6.00
C GLU A 615 13.61 1.99 6.62
N GLN A 616 12.49 2.33 5.97
CA GLN A 616 11.19 1.85 6.35
C GLN A 616 11.06 0.39 5.89
N GLN A 617 11.37 -0.56 6.77
CA GLN A 617 11.12 -1.96 6.46
C GLN A 617 9.61 -2.26 6.55
N GLY A 618 9.07 -2.73 5.44
CA GLY A 618 7.72 -3.30 5.41
C GLY A 618 7.70 -4.65 6.11
N TYR A 619 6.70 -4.84 6.98
CA TYR A 619 6.20 -6.09 7.60
C TYR A 619 6.63 -7.40 6.88
N PRO A 620 6.97 -8.46 7.62
CA PRO A 620 6.07 -9.05 8.61
C PRO A 620 6.42 -8.63 10.03
N ALA A 621 5.41 -8.41 10.88
CA ALA A 621 5.59 -8.15 12.31
C ALA A 621 6.51 -9.20 12.92
N LEU A 622 7.76 -8.82 13.12
CA LEU A 622 8.49 -9.25 14.31
C LEU A 622 7.63 -8.75 15.47
N ASP A 623 7.21 -9.65 16.36
CA ASP A 623 6.57 -9.30 17.64
C ASP A 623 7.63 -8.71 18.59
N LEU A 624 8.22 -7.60 18.14
CA LEU A 624 9.33 -6.88 18.76
C LEU A 624 8.91 -6.22 20.07
N LEU A 625 7.62 -5.97 20.25
CA LEU A 625 7.07 -5.41 21.48
C LEU A 625 7.10 -6.43 22.62
N ASP A 626 7.22 -7.72 22.35
CA ASP A 626 7.26 -8.78 23.36
C ASP A 626 8.70 -9.14 23.80
N GLN A 627 9.52 -8.10 23.98
CA GLN A 627 10.85 -8.18 24.58
C GLN A 627 10.81 -7.56 25.98
N GLU A 628 11.62 -8.11 26.89
CA GLU A 628 11.74 -7.58 28.24
C GLU A 628 12.42 -6.21 28.24
N ARG A 629 11.80 -5.24 28.93
CA ARG A 629 12.24 -3.85 29.00
C ARG A 629 12.13 -3.31 30.41
N LEU A 630 13.00 -2.36 30.73
CA LEU A 630 13.05 -1.75 32.06
C LEU A 630 13.52 -0.30 31.95
N ILE A 631 12.82 0.62 32.62
CA ILE A 631 13.33 1.97 32.87
C ILE A 631 14.08 1.96 34.20
N VAL A 632 15.35 2.34 34.17
CA VAL A 632 16.17 2.50 35.37
C VAL A 632 16.35 3.98 35.67
N THR A 633 16.03 4.37 36.91
CA THR A 633 16.22 5.71 37.43
C THR A 633 17.33 5.72 38.47
N PHE A 634 17.98 6.88 38.60
CA PHE A 634 19.04 7.11 39.57
C PHE A 634 18.66 8.28 40.48
N PRO A 635 19.18 8.33 41.73
CA PRO A 635 19.06 9.51 42.59
C PRO A 635 19.50 10.80 41.88
N ALA A 636 18.85 11.93 42.14
CA ALA A 636 19.08 13.19 41.42
C ALA A 636 20.52 13.73 41.58
N ASP A 637 21.16 13.41 42.69
CA ASP A 637 22.54 13.72 43.05
C ASP A 637 23.58 12.79 42.39
N SER A 638 23.14 11.71 41.72
CA SER A 638 24.04 10.77 41.02
C SER A 638 24.72 11.34 39.77
N GLY A 639 24.12 12.38 39.16
CA GLY A 639 24.53 12.89 37.85
C GLY A 639 24.24 11.94 36.67
N LEU A 640 23.53 10.82 36.90
CA LEU A 640 23.19 9.84 35.86
C LEU A 640 21.74 10.06 35.36
N PRO A 641 21.52 10.18 34.04
CA PRO A 641 20.16 10.29 33.50
C PRO A 641 19.42 8.94 33.54
N PRO A 642 18.07 8.94 33.58
CA PRO A 642 17.28 7.72 33.43
C PRO A 642 17.52 7.05 32.07
N ILE A 643 17.51 5.72 32.05
CA ILE A 643 17.77 4.90 30.85
C ILE A 643 16.66 3.87 30.63
N LEU A 644 16.42 3.52 29.36
CA LEU A 644 15.68 2.35 28.95
C LEU A 644 16.67 1.21 28.68
N VAL A 645 16.50 0.08 29.34
CA VAL A 645 17.24 -1.17 29.14
C VAL A 645 16.36 -2.18 28.43
N ILE A 646 16.90 -2.85 27.42
CA ILE A 646 16.25 -3.90 26.64
C ILE A 646 17.13 -5.14 26.70
N PHE A 647 16.52 -6.28 27.03
CA PHE A 647 17.21 -7.56 27.07
C PHE A 647 17.03 -8.33 25.76
N LYS A 648 17.96 -9.26 25.49
CA LYS A 648 17.82 -10.24 24.40
C LYS A 648 16.47 -10.98 24.50
N ASP A 649 15.83 -11.26 23.35
CA ASP A 649 14.58 -12.02 23.29
C ASP A 649 14.76 -13.47 23.82
N PRO A 650 14.04 -13.86 24.89
CA PRO A 650 14.11 -15.21 25.44
C PRO A 650 13.71 -16.32 24.47
N ARG A 651 12.95 -16.01 23.40
CA ARG A 651 12.56 -16.97 22.35
C ARG A 651 13.73 -17.47 21.51
N LEU A 652 14.88 -16.83 21.62
CA LEU A 652 16.13 -17.23 20.98
C LEU A 652 16.97 -18.16 21.87
N ASP A 653 16.52 -18.43 23.09
CA ASP A 653 17.20 -19.28 24.06
C ASP A 653 16.56 -20.69 24.10
N PRO A 654 17.34 -21.75 24.37
CA PRO A 654 16.82 -23.10 24.55
C PRO A 654 15.79 -23.19 25.68
N GLY A 655 14.93 -24.20 25.58
CA GLY A 655 13.98 -24.54 26.63
C GLY A 655 13.41 -25.93 26.42
N GLU A 656 12.22 -26.15 26.92
CA GLU A 656 11.55 -27.45 26.92
C GLU A 656 10.05 -27.25 26.72
N HIS A 657 9.42 -28.18 26.01
CA HIS A 657 7.96 -28.23 25.90
C HIS A 657 7.33 -28.62 27.25
N TYR A 658 6.40 -27.82 27.76
CA TYR A 658 5.58 -28.16 28.93
C TYR A 658 4.19 -27.52 28.85
N GLY A 659 3.33 -27.79 29.84
CA GLY A 659 1.92 -27.37 29.85
C GLY A 659 0.97 -28.52 29.51
N GLN A 660 -0.33 -28.33 29.73
CA GLN A 660 -1.33 -29.41 29.56
C GLN A 660 -2.06 -29.34 28.22
N GLY A 661 -2.20 -28.16 27.64
CA GLY A 661 -3.09 -27.90 26.51
C GLY A 661 -4.56 -28.07 26.91
N LEU A 662 -5.46 -27.92 25.94
CA LEU A 662 -6.91 -28.09 26.16
C LEU A 662 -7.50 -29.12 25.20
N PRO A 663 -8.56 -29.85 25.61
CA PRO A 663 -9.30 -30.70 24.69
C PRO A 663 -9.99 -29.83 23.61
N THR A 664 -9.98 -30.31 22.37
CA THR A 664 -10.62 -29.61 21.25
C THR A 664 -11.79 -30.45 20.71
N SER A 665 -12.90 -29.78 20.40
CA SER A 665 -14.10 -30.40 19.81
C SER A 665 -14.45 -29.71 18.49
N GLY A 666 -14.78 -30.49 17.46
CA GLY A 666 -15.09 -29.94 16.13
C GLY A 666 -13.83 -29.47 15.37
N VAL A 667 -13.96 -28.39 14.61
CA VAL A 667 -12.85 -27.84 13.80
C VAL A 667 -11.94 -27.00 14.69
N TRP A 668 -10.71 -27.47 14.93
CA TRP A 668 -9.75 -26.86 15.85
C TRP A 668 -9.35 -25.43 15.42
N LEU A 669 -8.90 -25.26 14.17
CA LEU A 669 -8.54 -23.95 13.63
C LEU A 669 -9.73 -23.25 12.95
N GLY A 670 -10.87 -23.28 13.63
CA GLY A 670 -12.14 -22.65 13.23
C GLY A 670 -12.27 -21.20 13.74
N ASP A 671 -13.44 -20.87 14.29
CA ASP A 671 -13.79 -19.50 14.69
C ASP A 671 -12.96 -18.97 15.86
N GLN A 672 -12.50 -19.84 16.77
CA GLN A 672 -11.66 -19.45 17.88
C GLN A 672 -10.29 -18.92 17.39
N ALA A 673 -9.71 -19.54 16.35
CA ALA A 673 -8.48 -19.06 15.73
C ALA A 673 -8.64 -17.71 14.99
N ARG A 674 -9.89 -17.33 14.65
CA ARG A 674 -10.23 -16.02 14.07
C ARG A 674 -10.56 -14.94 15.11
N SER A 675 -10.55 -15.28 16.39
CA SER A 675 -10.90 -14.38 17.49
C SER A 675 -9.82 -14.42 18.58
N SER A 676 -10.06 -15.06 19.71
CA SER A 676 -9.16 -15.08 20.88
C SER A 676 -7.97 -16.04 20.75
N GLY A 677 -7.95 -16.86 19.70
CA GLY A 677 -6.96 -17.89 19.45
C GLY A 677 -7.35 -19.26 19.98
N ALA A 678 -7.10 -20.30 19.17
CA ALA A 678 -7.36 -21.68 19.51
C ALA A 678 -6.25 -22.22 20.43
N PRO A 679 -6.56 -22.92 21.53
CA PRO A 679 -5.54 -23.49 22.41
C PRO A 679 -4.77 -24.63 21.73
N ILE A 680 -3.57 -24.94 22.24
CA ILE A 680 -2.86 -26.14 21.83
C ILE A 680 -3.66 -27.38 22.28
N PRO A 681 -3.97 -28.34 21.38
CA PRO A 681 -4.71 -29.53 21.74
C PRO A 681 -3.95 -30.38 22.76
N SER A 682 -4.64 -30.86 23.79
CA SER A 682 -4.03 -31.65 24.89
C SER A 682 -3.21 -32.86 24.40
N GLN A 683 -3.65 -33.52 23.33
CA GLN A 683 -2.91 -34.65 22.73
C GLN A 683 -1.58 -34.24 22.09
N ILE A 684 -1.51 -33.02 21.52
CA ILE A 684 -0.27 -32.45 20.99
C ILE A 684 0.65 -32.03 22.13
N SER A 685 0.08 -31.41 23.17
CA SER A 685 0.82 -31.04 24.37
C SER A 685 1.51 -32.26 25.00
N LYS A 686 0.72 -33.33 25.21
CA LYS A 686 1.20 -34.61 25.77
C LYS A 686 2.29 -35.26 24.91
N ALA A 687 2.18 -35.18 23.59
CA ALA A 687 3.17 -35.78 22.67
C ALA A 687 4.52 -35.06 22.69
N LEU A 688 4.53 -33.76 23.03
CA LEU A 688 5.74 -32.94 23.01
C LEU A 688 6.31 -32.67 24.41
N SER A 689 5.51 -32.79 25.47
CA SER A 689 5.94 -32.51 26.84
C SER A 689 7.24 -33.23 27.19
N GLY A 690 8.19 -32.49 27.76
CA GLY A 690 9.51 -33.01 28.13
C GLY A 690 10.57 -32.92 27.04
N LYS A 691 10.19 -32.50 25.82
CA LYS A 691 11.13 -32.39 24.69
C LYS A 691 11.90 -31.07 24.78
N ALA A 692 13.23 -31.16 24.80
CA ALA A 692 14.09 -29.98 24.70
C ALA A 692 14.00 -29.34 23.31
N VAL A 693 14.06 -28.01 23.27
CA VAL A 693 14.06 -27.18 22.06
C VAL A 693 15.18 -26.16 22.13
N ARG A 694 15.79 -25.85 20.98
CA ARG A 694 16.91 -24.90 20.90
C ARG A 694 16.45 -23.44 20.82
N ASP A 695 15.26 -23.20 20.27
CA ASP A 695 14.65 -21.88 20.11
C ASP A 695 13.14 -22.02 19.77
N MET A 696 12.43 -20.88 19.69
CA MET A 696 11.01 -20.82 19.31
C MET A 696 10.73 -21.32 17.89
N LYS A 697 11.72 -21.32 16.99
CA LYS A 697 11.56 -21.88 15.64
C LYS A 697 11.40 -23.40 15.73
N GLU A 698 12.25 -24.07 16.51
CA GLU A 698 12.15 -25.52 16.72
C GLU A 698 10.85 -25.90 17.43
N PHE A 699 10.48 -25.18 18.50
CA PHE A 699 9.21 -25.37 19.19
C PHE A 699 8.00 -25.30 18.24
N ARG A 700 7.96 -24.29 17.36
CA ARG A 700 6.91 -24.15 16.33
C ARG A 700 6.94 -25.29 15.33
N GLU A 701 8.12 -25.69 14.87
CA GLU A 701 8.27 -26.82 13.93
C GLU A 701 7.75 -28.12 14.52
N ASP A 702 8.04 -28.37 15.79
CA ASP A 702 7.62 -29.56 16.53
C ASP A 702 6.11 -29.65 16.69
N ILE A 703 5.45 -28.54 17.05
CA ILE A 703 3.99 -28.47 17.13
C ILE A 703 3.35 -28.86 15.79
N TRP A 704 3.81 -28.27 14.67
CA TRP A 704 3.18 -28.57 13.38
C TRP A 704 3.46 -29.99 12.88
N LYS A 705 4.66 -30.54 13.16
CA LYS A 705 4.97 -31.94 12.89
C LYS A 705 4.07 -32.88 13.69
N ALA A 706 3.88 -32.61 14.99
CA ALA A 706 3.01 -33.41 15.85
C ALA A 706 1.55 -33.37 15.37
N VAL A 707 1.03 -32.20 14.97
CA VAL A 707 -0.33 -32.08 14.41
C VAL A 707 -0.48 -32.86 13.11
N ALA A 708 0.53 -32.86 12.23
CA ALA A 708 0.49 -33.61 10.98
C ALA A 708 0.49 -35.13 11.19
N GLN A 709 0.99 -35.61 12.34
CA GLN A 709 1.03 -37.03 12.71
C GLN A 709 -0.20 -37.48 13.50
N ASP A 710 -0.97 -36.56 14.07
CA ASP A 710 -2.19 -36.88 14.80
C ASP A 710 -3.34 -37.21 13.85
N ASN A 711 -3.91 -38.41 13.97
CA ASN A 711 -4.94 -38.90 13.05
C ASN A 711 -6.23 -38.05 13.06
N GLN A 712 -6.60 -37.45 14.20
CA GLN A 712 -7.83 -36.67 14.32
C GLN A 712 -7.66 -35.24 13.80
N LEU A 713 -6.53 -34.61 14.11
CA LEU A 713 -6.23 -33.23 13.72
C LEU A 713 -5.78 -33.15 12.27
N SER A 714 -4.95 -34.08 11.78
CA SER A 714 -4.47 -34.09 10.39
C SER A 714 -5.61 -34.18 9.38
N ALA A 715 -6.69 -34.89 9.71
CA ALA A 715 -7.89 -35.00 8.88
C ALA A 715 -8.58 -33.65 8.60
N GLN A 716 -8.28 -32.60 9.38
CA GLN A 716 -8.85 -31.26 9.20
C GLN A 716 -8.09 -30.39 8.18
N PHE A 717 -6.98 -30.87 7.64
CA PHE A 717 -6.10 -30.11 6.75
C PHE A 717 -6.06 -30.68 5.32
N SER A 718 -5.86 -29.79 4.35
CA SER A 718 -5.63 -30.22 2.96
C SER A 718 -4.27 -30.90 2.81
N GLU A 719 -4.12 -31.75 1.79
CA GLU A 719 -2.86 -32.44 1.51
C GLU A 719 -1.66 -31.48 1.36
N ALA A 720 -1.87 -30.31 0.75
CA ALA A 720 -0.84 -29.29 0.61
C ALA A 720 -0.40 -28.71 1.96
N ASN A 721 -1.34 -28.51 2.90
CA ASN A 721 -1.03 -28.06 4.25
C ASN A 721 -0.36 -29.17 5.08
N LEU A 722 -0.79 -30.42 4.93
CA LEU A 722 -0.16 -31.57 5.60
C LEU A 722 1.30 -31.74 5.17
N LYS A 723 1.60 -31.68 3.87
CA LYS A 723 3.00 -31.72 3.37
C LYS A 723 3.84 -30.60 3.97
N ARG A 724 3.27 -29.41 4.12
CA ARG A 724 3.94 -28.25 4.72
C ARG A 724 4.20 -28.47 6.22
N MET A 725 3.21 -28.94 6.96
CA MET A 725 3.29 -29.21 8.39
C MET A 725 4.24 -30.36 8.73
N ALA A 726 4.28 -31.41 7.91
CA ALA A 726 5.25 -32.50 8.03
C ALA A 726 6.71 -31.99 7.93
N SER A 727 6.95 -30.90 7.20
CA SER A 727 8.24 -30.21 7.13
C SER A 727 8.44 -29.16 8.25
N GLY A 728 7.58 -29.11 9.27
CA GLY A 728 7.65 -28.14 10.38
C GLY A 728 7.13 -26.73 10.05
N LEU A 729 6.51 -26.53 8.88
CA LEU A 729 6.01 -25.23 8.46
C LEU A 729 4.51 -25.06 8.82
N ALA A 730 4.14 -23.89 9.31
CA ALA A 730 2.75 -23.60 9.69
C ALA A 730 1.80 -23.71 8.48
N PRO A 731 0.58 -24.26 8.63
CA PRO A 731 -0.39 -24.38 7.55
C PRO A 731 -0.86 -23.00 7.07
N LYS A 732 -1.26 -22.93 5.79
CA LYS A 732 -1.82 -21.70 5.21
C LYS A 732 -3.25 -21.45 5.69
N VAL A 733 -3.56 -20.18 5.95
CA VAL A 733 -4.92 -19.71 6.24
C VAL A 733 -5.71 -19.46 4.96
N GLN A 734 -7.04 -19.34 5.09
CA GLN A 734 -7.91 -18.89 4.00
C GLN A 734 -7.58 -17.45 3.58
N SER A 735 -7.91 -17.06 2.34
CA SER A 735 -7.56 -15.72 1.83
C SER A 735 -8.15 -14.58 2.65
N ILE A 736 -9.34 -14.77 3.25
CA ILE A 736 -10.04 -13.78 4.08
C ILE A 736 -9.36 -13.55 5.45
N ASP A 737 -8.56 -14.53 5.89
CA ASP A 737 -7.89 -14.56 7.19
C ASP A 737 -6.43 -14.05 7.08
N ARG A 738 -5.98 -13.72 5.86
CA ARG A 738 -4.65 -13.17 5.59
C ARG A 738 -4.57 -11.71 6.00
N HIS A 739 -3.37 -11.28 6.34
CA HIS A 739 -3.05 -9.87 6.51
C HIS A 739 -1.77 -9.55 5.73
N LYS A 740 -1.88 -8.73 4.68
CA LYS A 740 -0.77 -8.39 3.77
C LYS A 740 -0.08 -9.68 3.24
N SER A 741 1.22 -9.82 3.42
CA SER A 741 2.02 -10.99 3.02
C SER A 741 1.86 -12.19 3.97
N GLN A 742 1.26 -12.02 5.16
CA GLN A 742 1.11 -13.08 6.14
C GLN A 742 -0.06 -13.99 5.76
N SER A 743 0.27 -15.26 5.49
CA SER A 743 -0.68 -16.23 4.93
C SER A 743 -0.67 -17.59 5.65
N THR A 744 -0.06 -17.68 6.83
CA THR A 744 -0.01 -18.89 7.66
C THR A 744 -0.47 -18.60 9.08
N PHE A 745 -0.96 -19.63 9.78
CA PHE A 745 -1.29 -19.50 11.21
C PHE A 745 -0.06 -19.10 12.03
N VAL A 746 -0.30 -18.36 13.11
CA VAL A 746 0.72 -17.79 14.01
C VAL A 746 0.53 -18.40 15.41
N LEU A 747 1.64 -18.73 16.07
CA LEU A 747 1.63 -19.06 17.51
C LEU A 747 1.79 -17.76 18.29
N HIS A 748 0.84 -17.48 19.16
CA HIS A 748 0.74 -16.25 19.95
C HIS A 748 0.81 -16.58 21.43
N HIS A 749 1.62 -15.85 22.19
CA HIS A 749 1.68 -15.94 23.64
C HIS A 749 0.49 -15.20 24.28
N HIS A 750 -0.34 -15.91 25.04
CA HIS A 750 -1.52 -15.34 25.71
C HIS A 750 -1.12 -14.35 26.82
N ILE A 751 -0.17 -14.76 27.67
CA ILE A 751 0.60 -13.89 28.55
C ILE A 751 1.89 -13.57 27.79
N PRO A 752 2.10 -12.29 27.40
CA PRO A 752 3.30 -11.88 26.67
C PRO A 752 4.58 -12.22 27.44
N VAL A 753 5.63 -12.63 26.72
CA VAL A 753 6.96 -12.89 27.30
C VAL A 753 7.50 -11.66 28.03
N SER A 754 7.25 -10.45 27.52
CA SER A 754 7.63 -9.19 28.17
C SER A 754 6.95 -8.97 29.52
N ALA A 755 5.83 -9.65 29.79
CA ALA A 755 5.09 -9.62 31.05
C ALA A 755 5.43 -10.82 31.96
N GLY A 756 6.53 -11.52 31.68
CA GLY A 756 6.93 -12.74 32.40
C GLY A 756 6.21 -14.00 31.92
N GLY A 757 5.55 -13.95 30.76
CA GLY A 757 4.94 -15.12 30.14
C GLY A 757 5.96 -16.19 29.79
N ALA A 758 5.62 -17.44 30.08
CA ALA A 758 6.45 -18.58 29.73
C ALA A 758 6.56 -18.75 28.21
N VAL A 759 7.79 -18.94 27.70
CA VAL A 759 8.08 -19.02 26.26
C VAL A 759 7.56 -20.32 25.63
N TYR A 760 7.79 -21.45 26.28
CA TYR A 760 7.57 -22.80 25.74
C TYR A 760 6.43 -23.57 26.43
N ASP A 761 5.60 -22.85 27.20
CA ASP A 761 4.41 -23.38 27.84
C ASP A 761 3.24 -23.45 26.86
N HIS A 762 2.76 -24.65 26.55
CA HIS A 762 1.60 -24.88 25.69
C HIS A 762 0.34 -24.18 26.18
N ASP A 763 0.17 -24.02 27.50
CA ASP A 763 -0.99 -23.35 28.09
C ASP A 763 -0.95 -21.84 27.85
N ASN A 764 0.26 -21.31 27.66
CA ASN A 764 0.49 -19.92 27.28
C ASN A 764 0.44 -19.68 25.76
N ILE A 765 0.27 -20.72 24.92
CA ILE A 765 0.23 -20.56 23.46
C ILE A 765 -1.20 -20.63 22.92
N ARG A 766 -1.50 -19.76 21.96
CA ARG A 766 -2.72 -19.76 21.15
C ARG A 766 -2.38 -19.74 19.67
N VAL A 767 -3.13 -20.49 18.87
CA VAL A 767 -3.03 -20.48 17.41
C VAL A 767 -4.06 -19.51 16.84
N VAL A 768 -3.58 -18.52 16.10
CA VAL A 768 -4.42 -17.44 15.54
C VAL A 768 -4.18 -17.26 14.04
N THR A 769 -5.18 -16.73 13.34
CA THR A 769 -4.99 -16.24 11.98
C THR A 769 -4.19 -14.92 11.99
N PRO A 770 -3.47 -14.58 10.90
CA PRO A 770 -2.79 -13.28 10.79
C PRO A 770 -3.70 -12.08 11.07
N LYS A 771 -4.95 -12.13 10.59
CA LYS A 771 -5.94 -11.07 10.83
C LYS A 771 -6.32 -10.97 12.31
N ALA A 772 -6.60 -12.09 12.97
CA ALA A 772 -6.94 -12.13 14.40
C ALA A 772 -5.75 -11.70 15.27
N HIS A 773 -4.54 -12.15 14.92
CA HIS A 773 -3.31 -11.73 15.59
C HIS A 773 -3.15 -10.20 15.59
N LEU A 774 -3.39 -9.56 14.45
CA LEU A 774 -3.39 -8.09 14.36
C LEU A 774 -4.44 -7.46 15.27
N GLN A 775 -5.67 -7.97 15.26
CA GLN A 775 -6.75 -7.46 16.13
C GLN A 775 -6.41 -7.59 17.62
N ILE A 776 -5.78 -8.68 18.04
CA ILE A 776 -5.35 -8.88 19.43
C ILE A 776 -4.33 -7.81 19.86
N HIS A 777 -3.37 -7.47 18.99
CA HIS A 777 -2.31 -6.52 19.33
C HIS A 777 -2.69 -5.04 19.12
N TYR A 778 -3.60 -4.73 18.19
CA TYR A 778 -3.84 -3.36 17.72
C TYR A 778 -5.32 -2.94 17.66
N GLY A 779 -6.26 -3.81 18.03
CA GLY A 779 -7.70 -3.56 17.98
C GLY A 779 -8.30 -3.60 16.55
N GLU A 780 -9.58 -3.25 16.41
CA GLU A 780 -10.22 -3.00 15.11
C GLU A 780 -9.66 -1.69 14.53
N GLN A 781 -8.71 -1.78 13.60
CA GLN A 781 -8.32 -0.62 12.81
C GLN A 781 -9.34 -0.40 11.68
N PRO A 782 -9.86 0.83 11.51
CA PRO A 782 -10.84 1.16 10.47
C PRO A 782 -10.32 1.00 9.04
#